data_AF-A0A819L2T3-F1
#
_entry.id   AF-A0A819L2T3-F1
#
_cell.length_a   1.000
_cell.length_b   1.000
_cell.length_c   1.000
_cell.angle_alpha   90.00
_cell.angle_beta   90.00
_cell.angle_gamma   90.00
#
_symmetry.space_group_name_H-M   'P 1'
#
loop_
_entity.id
_entity.type
_entity.pdbx_description
1 polymer ?
#
loop_
_entity_poly.entity_id
_entity_poly.type
_entity_poly.pdbx_seq_one_letter_code
_entity_poly.pdbx_strand_id
1 'polypeptide(L)'
;MIPSQSSTPIYINVQVNNKCQHAIIDTGSAVTIINQQLLKKIYHKKFIYKQKLHKSANCTSINIIGEIELEIKIQGHKTLILADVATNLITDLLIGNDWISNSNVIIDSPQRPIFLIDRYHRIVATAPFITPPDFQSPVLLVNEITLPPYSEKCIDVKIPSSMNNIAEALFEPTPNFHSKQMLLTNALLKVVNNKSRLTIINANDRQRTLSKNTKLGYVSHQPPVNKHLTLPVLSTKGVYGQTHPKPFIHKRNDSIAGRSCALPTRNTRKVQFMDSTCRIEHYDEQHQCYVCQEQFLTRSDLQQHLRQECYPQNIRDQIEQLTSHIKDLNHKQQLQQILWKHGKLFDLHQPSIIKATAQNAIETGNHPPIYTPPYRVSYKDEQIQRDEINKLLKQGIIEESTSPWSSPIVLVRKKDGTVRFCVDFRKLNNVTTKDAFPIPRIDDIFDHLSQAEYYTTIDFKSGYFQVGLDLKDRPKTAFSTRDQHYQFTVLPQGVTNGPPAFQRIVSQILGPTRWQHLLAYLDDVIIYSPTFDQHLIHLDDILNRLNDANFRLNVNKCHIAKTSIDYLGHRIEHGNIRPNAENIRALLETVQPITAKEIFRFVKAAEYYRKFIPRFSIIAQSLHKYAPTTKEQRSQKSQSTPITLSDEELNAFNELKRILTNDLVLRIPDENLPFKIQTDASKIGIGAVLMQIHPNGDLPIA
;
A
#
# COMPACT_ATOMS: atom_id res chain seq x y z
N MET A 1 16.16 -35.12 -12.00
CA MET A 1 15.47 -34.23 -12.95
C MET A 1 14.18 -34.92 -13.36
N ILE A 2 13.06 -34.50 -12.78
CA ILE A 2 11.71 -34.96 -13.15
C ILE A 2 11.40 -34.29 -14.50
N PRO A 3 10.92 -35.01 -15.52
CA PRO A 3 10.61 -34.41 -16.80
C PRO A 3 9.53 -33.34 -16.59
N SER A 4 9.81 -32.12 -17.04
CA SER A 4 8.83 -31.01 -17.04
C SER A 4 7.63 -31.44 -17.86
N GLN A 5 6.58 -31.95 -17.19
CA GLN A 5 5.30 -32.21 -17.81
C GLN A 5 4.76 -30.87 -18.34
N SER A 6 4.50 -30.87 -19.65
CA SER A 6 3.90 -29.77 -20.39
C SER A 6 2.70 -29.19 -19.64
N SER A 7 2.66 -27.87 -19.52
CA SER A 7 1.54 -27.14 -18.91
C SER A 7 0.26 -27.41 -19.68
N THR A 8 -0.53 -28.39 -19.28
CA THR A 8 -1.89 -28.56 -19.80
C THR A 8 -2.74 -27.39 -19.29
N PRO A 9 -3.59 -26.74 -20.10
CA PRO A 9 -4.50 -25.72 -19.61
C PRO A 9 -5.41 -26.29 -18.52
N ILE A 10 -5.66 -25.47 -17.51
CA ILE A 10 -6.33 -25.88 -16.29
C ILE A 10 -7.83 -25.66 -16.49
N TYR A 11 -8.58 -26.74 -16.62
CA TYR A 11 -10.05 -26.71 -16.64
C TYR A 11 -10.61 -26.94 -15.24
N ILE A 12 -11.58 -26.12 -14.85
CA ILE A 12 -12.31 -26.29 -13.58
C ILE A 12 -13.81 -26.13 -13.79
N ASN A 13 -14.59 -26.70 -12.87
CA ASN A 13 -16.02 -26.45 -12.78
C ASN A 13 -16.27 -25.26 -11.88
N VAL A 14 -17.03 -24.29 -12.38
CA VAL A 14 -17.47 -23.11 -11.63
C VAL A 14 -18.96 -22.89 -11.81
N GLN A 15 -19.59 -22.19 -10.87
CA GLN A 15 -20.94 -21.66 -11.04
C GLN A 15 -20.86 -20.18 -11.40
N VAL A 16 -21.32 -19.81 -12.60
CA VAL A 16 -21.43 -18.41 -13.03
C VAL A 16 -22.89 -17.99 -12.94
N ASN A 17 -23.20 -17.00 -12.10
CA ASN A 17 -24.57 -16.52 -11.87
C ASN A 17 -25.58 -17.68 -11.66
N ASN A 18 -25.19 -18.66 -10.83
CA ASN A 18 -25.92 -19.89 -10.48
C ASN A 18 -26.06 -20.95 -11.59
N LYS A 19 -25.28 -20.89 -12.67
CA LYS A 19 -25.22 -21.95 -13.70
C LYS A 19 -23.84 -22.60 -13.72
N CYS A 20 -23.78 -23.93 -13.66
CA CYS A 20 -22.53 -24.67 -13.77
C CYS A 20 -21.92 -24.51 -15.17
N GLN A 21 -20.63 -24.21 -15.22
CA GLN A 21 -19.88 -23.96 -16.45
C GLN A 21 -18.45 -24.50 -16.31
N HIS A 22 -17.88 -24.97 -17.42
CA HIS A 22 -16.45 -25.25 -17.52
C HIS A 22 -15.70 -23.95 -17.82
N ALA A 23 -14.72 -23.63 -16.98
CA ALA A 23 -13.86 -22.47 -17.14
C ALA A 23 -12.41 -22.88 -17.36
N ILE A 24 -11.72 -22.13 -18.22
CA ILE A 24 -10.27 -22.24 -18.39
C ILE A 24 -9.61 -21.23 -17.45
N ILE A 25 -8.67 -21.68 -16.62
CA ILE A 25 -7.77 -20.79 -15.88
C ILE A 25 -6.53 -20.55 -16.75
N ASP A 26 -6.30 -19.29 -17.08
CA ASP A 26 -5.18 -18.85 -17.91
C ASP A 26 -4.38 -17.75 -17.19
N THR A 27 -3.22 -18.14 -16.65
CA THR A 27 -2.28 -17.23 -16.00
C THR A 27 -1.62 -16.25 -16.97
N GLY A 28 -1.66 -16.53 -18.28
CA GLY A 28 -1.17 -15.64 -19.34
C GLY A 28 -2.18 -14.59 -19.78
N SER A 29 -3.45 -14.72 -19.40
CA SER A 29 -4.46 -13.70 -19.70
C SER A 29 -4.50 -12.63 -18.63
N ALA A 30 -4.42 -11.36 -19.03
CA ALA A 30 -4.56 -10.24 -18.10
C ALA A 30 -6.00 -10.03 -17.61
N VAL A 31 -6.99 -10.51 -18.37
CA VAL A 31 -8.41 -10.26 -18.14
C VAL A 31 -9.25 -11.53 -18.18
N THR A 32 -10.35 -11.54 -17.44
CA THR A 32 -11.39 -12.57 -17.48
C THR A 32 -12.39 -12.23 -18.59
N ILE A 33 -12.71 -13.21 -19.44
CA ILE A 33 -13.57 -13.02 -20.62
C ILE A 33 -14.67 -14.08 -20.65
N ILE A 34 -15.90 -13.67 -20.91
CA ILE A 34 -17.07 -14.55 -21.11
C ILE A 34 -17.58 -14.48 -22.54
N ASN A 35 -18.02 -15.62 -23.07
CA ASN A 35 -18.63 -15.69 -24.39
C ASN A 35 -20.04 -15.06 -24.37
N GLN A 36 -20.34 -14.18 -25.33
CA GLN A 36 -21.66 -13.57 -25.49
C GLN A 36 -22.79 -14.62 -25.56
N GLN A 37 -22.55 -15.77 -26.19
CA GLN A 37 -23.57 -16.82 -26.29
C GLN A 37 -23.90 -17.45 -24.94
N LEU A 38 -22.90 -17.65 -24.08
CA LEU A 38 -23.12 -18.08 -22.71
C LEU A 38 -23.87 -17.00 -21.93
N LEU A 39 -23.47 -15.74 -22.10
CA LEU A 39 -24.10 -14.60 -21.44
C LEU A 39 -25.61 -14.55 -21.67
N LYS A 40 -26.06 -14.78 -22.92
CA LYS A 40 -27.50 -14.86 -23.26
C LYS A 40 -28.26 -15.97 -22.54
N LYS A 41 -27.56 -17.00 -22.04
CA LYS A 41 -28.12 -18.20 -21.40
C LYS A 41 -28.03 -18.15 -19.87
N ILE A 42 -27.52 -17.06 -19.28
CA ILE A 42 -27.41 -16.84 -17.83
C ILE A 42 -28.09 -15.54 -17.45
N TYR A 43 -28.70 -15.49 -16.27
CA TYR A 43 -29.27 -14.25 -15.76
C TYR A 43 -28.16 -13.24 -15.45
N HIS A 44 -28.34 -11.98 -15.86
CA HIS A 44 -27.40 -10.91 -15.57
C HIS A 44 -28.10 -9.57 -15.38
N LYS A 45 -27.68 -8.77 -14.39
CA LYS A 45 -28.39 -7.54 -13.98
C LYS A 45 -28.03 -6.32 -14.83
N LYS A 46 -26.78 -6.20 -15.31
CA LYS A 46 -26.32 -5.04 -16.09
C LYS A 46 -25.17 -5.43 -17.02
N PHE A 47 -25.38 -5.29 -18.32
CA PHE A 47 -24.36 -5.43 -19.37
C PHE A 47 -23.97 -4.02 -19.82
N ILE A 48 -22.67 -3.69 -19.75
CA ILE A 48 -22.15 -2.38 -20.13
C ILE A 48 -21.61 -2.52 -21.55
N TYR A 49 -22.21 -1.86 -22.54
CA TYR A 49 -21.70 -1.91 -23.90
C TYR A 49 -20.33 -1.24 -23.97
N LYS A 50 -19.35 -1.98 -24.50
CA LYS A 50 -17.94 -1.68 -24.37
C LYS A 50 -17.13 -2.25 -25.53
N GLN A 51 -16.77 -1.43 -26.51
CA GLN A 51 -15.90 -1.94 -27.57
C GLN A 51 -14.44 -1.89 -27.13
N LYS A 52 -13.84 -3.06 -26.98
CA LYS A 52 -12.39 -3.21 -26.82
C LYS A 52 -11.87 -4.21 -27.84
N LEU A 53 -10.62 -4.01 -28.23
CA LEU A 53 -9.91 -4.97 -29.07
C LEU A 53 -8.83 -5.64 -28.23
N HIS A 54 -9.08 -6.88 -27.80
CA HIS A 54 -8.03 -7.71 -27.24
C HIS A 54 -7.36 -8.51 -28.34
N LYS A 55 -6.06 -8.80 -28.19
CA LYS A 55 -5.36 -9.76 -29.04
C LYS A 55 -5.10 -11.01 -28.21
N SER A 56 -5.51 -12.16 -28.72
CA SER A 56 -5.12 -13.43 -28.11
C SER A 56 -3.67 -13.78 -28.47
N ALA A 57 -3.11 -14.80 -27.81
CA ALA A 57 -1.75 -15.28 -28.06
C ALA A 57 -1.51 -15.77 -29.51
N ASN A 58 -2.56 -16.07 -30.28
CA ASN A 58 -2.47 -16.42 -31.70
C ASN A 58 -2.64 -15.20 -32.65
N CYS A 59 -2.59 -13.99 -32.09
CA CYS A 59 -2.79 -12.70 -32.76
C CYS A 59 -4.17 -12.52 -33.43
N THR A 60 -5.16 -13.35 -33.10
CA THR A 60 -6.55 -13.07 -33.45
C THR A 60 -7.11 -12.00 -32.55
N SER A 61 -7.84 -11.06 -33.15
CA SER A 61 -8.60 -10.08 -32.41
C SER A 61 -9.79 -10.75 -31.73
N ILE A 62 -9.85 -10.65 -30.41
CA ILE A 62 -11.05 -10.94 -29.63
C ILE A 62 -11.88 -9.65 -29.62
N ASN A 63 -13.05 -9.73 -30.23
CA ASN A 63 -13.98 -8.62 -30.37
C ASN A 63 -14.86 -8.54 -29.11
N ILE A 64 -14.46 -7.65 -28.21
CA ILE A 64 -15.19 -7.36 -26.99
C ILE A 64 -16.29 -6.36 -27.32
N ILE A 65 -17.51 -6.71 -26.92
CA ILE A 65 -18.72 -5.89 -27.13
C ILE A 65 -19.22 -5.25 -25.84
N GLY A 66 -18.68 -5.66 -24.69
CA GLY A 66 -19.13 -5.17 -23.41
C GLY A 66 -18.31 -5.67 -22.25
N GLU A 67 -18.61 -5.15 -21.08
CA GLU A 67 -18.20 -5.68 -19.79
C GLU A 67 -19.43 -6.10 -19.00
N ILE A 68 -19.26 -7.08 -18.13
CA ILE A 68 -20.30 -7.54 -17.23
C ILE A 68 -19.75 -7.99 -15.90
N GLU A 69 -20.44 -7.65 -14.82
CA GLU A 69 -20.14 -8.22 -13.51
C GLU A 69 -20.64 -9.66 -13.46
N LEU A 70 -19.73 -10.60 -13.22
CA LEU A 70 -20.01 -12.01 -13.04
C LEU A 70 -19.83 -12.41 -11.58
N GLU A 71 -20.81 -13.15 -11.07
CA GLU A 71 -20.70 -13.89 -9.83
C GLU A 71 -20.12 -15.26 -10.12
N ILE A 72 -18.89 -15.51 -9.69
CA ILE A 72 -18.22 -16.81 -9.79
C ILE A 72 -18.27 -17.49 -8.42
N LYS A 73 -18.90 -18.66 -8.36
CA LYS A 73 -19.03 -19.50 -7.18
C LYS A 73 -18.24 -20.80 -7.33
N ILE A 74 -17.44 -21.12 -6.33
CA ILE A 74 -16.71 -22.39 -6.20
C ILE A 74 -16.99 -22.94 -4.80
N GLN A 75 -17.55 -24.16 -4.73
CA GLN A 75 -17.98 -24.78 -3.46
C GLN A 75 -18.82 -23.85 -2.56
N GLY A 76 -19.67 -23.02 -3.17
CA GLY A 76 -20.52 -22.06 -2.46
C GLY A 76 -19.84 -20.75 -2.03
N HIS A 77 -18.49 -20.66 -2.10
CA HIS A 77 -17.77 -19.41 -1.91
C HIS A 77 -17.95 -18.50 -3.11
N LYS A 78 -18.39 -17.26 -2.88
CA LYS A 78 -18.79 -16.30 -3.91
C LYS A 78 -17.69 -15.25 -4.11
N THR A 79 -17.30 -15.07 -5.38
CA THR A 79 -16.44 -13.98 -5.85
C THR A 79 -17.15 -13.17 -6.92
N LEU A 80 -16.80 -11.89 -7.04
CA LEU A 80 -17.33 -11.00 -8.08
C LEU A 80 -16.17 -10.52 -8.95
N ILE A 81 -16.37 -10.49 -10.26
CA ILE A 81 -15.38 -9.99 -11.22
C ILE A 81 -16.05 -9.26 -12.37
N LEU A 82 -15.41 -8.20 -12.83
CA LEU A 82 -15.81 -7.53 -14.06
C LEU A 82 -15.15 -8.25 -15.24
N ALA A 83 -15.94 -9.03 -15.98
CA ALA A 83 -15.47 -9.80 -17.14
C ALA A 83 -15.77 -9.07 -18.44
N ASP A 84 -14.84 -9.12 -19.39
CA ASP A 84 -15.07 -8.68 -20.75
C ASP A 84 -15.98 -9.68 -21.49
N VAL A 85 -16.88 -9.19 -22.34
CA VAL A 85 -17.83 -10.01 -23.10
C VAL A 85 -17.40 -10.04 -24.55
N ALA A 86 -17.02 -11.22 -25.01
CA ALA A 86 -16.50 -11.42 -26.35
C ALA A 86 -17.52 -12.10 -27.26
N THR A 87 -17.62 -11.61 -28.50
CA THR A 87 -18.49 -12.20 -29.54
C THR A 87 -17.90 -13.42 -30.22
N ASN A 88 -16.57 -13.51 -30.19
CA ASN A 88 -15.78 -14.54 -30.86
C ASN A 88 -14.78 -15.20 -29.91
N LEU A 89 -15.13 -15.26 -28.61
CA LEU A 89 -14.38 -16.08 -27.65
C LEU A 89 -14.56 -17.54 -28.02
N ILE A 90 -13.46 -18.25 -27.95
CA ILE A 90 -13.39 -19.65 -28.32
C ILE A 90 -14.02 -20.47 -27.18
N THR A 91 -13.53 -20.33 -25.94
CA THR A 91 -14.18 -20.93 -24.77
C THR A 91 -15.44 -20.17 -24.30
N ASP A 92 -16.28 -20.83 -23.50
CA ASP A 92 -17.43 -20.24 -22.83
C ASP A 92 -17.02 -19.23 -21.74
N LEU A 93 -15.99 -19.55 -20.97
CA LEU A 93 -15.42 -18.68 -19.92
C LEU A 93 -13.90 -18.89 -19.81
N LEU A 94 -13.17 -17.78 -19.87
CA LEU A 94 -11.74 -17.69 -19.61
C LEU A 94 -11.52 -16.85 -18.36
N ILE A 95 -10.86 -17.41 -17.36
CA ILE A 95 -10.53 -16.76 -16.09
C ILE A 95 -9.07 -16.33 -16.14
N GLY A 96 -8.85 -15.02 -16.08
CA GLY A 96 -7.53 -14.38 -16.19
C GLY A 96 -6.92 -13.99 -14.84
N ASN A 97 -5.75 -13.36 -14.91
CA ASN A 97 -4.97 -12.94 -13.75
C ASN A 97 -5.67 -11.87 -12.89
N ASP A 98 -6.59 -11.11 -13.47
CA ASP A 98 -7.48 -10.18 -12.76
C ASP A 98 -8.33 -10.89 -11.70
N TRP A 99 -8.87 -12.07 -12.00
CA TRP A 99 -9.62 -12.84 -11.02
C TRP A 99 -8.70 -13.64 -10.09
N ILE A 100 -7.63 -14.24 -10.63
CA ILE A 100 -6.68 -15.07 -9.88
C ILE A 100 -6.02 -14.26 -8.75
N SER A 101 -5.57 -13.04 -9.06
CA SER A 101 -4.91 -12.15 -8.09
C SER A 101 -5.91 -11.59 -7.07
N ASN A 102 -7.10 -11.15 -7.49
CA ASN A 102 -8.13 -10.63 -6.59
C ASN A 102 -8.74 -11.69 -5.66
N SER A 103 -8.74 -12.96 -6.07
CA SER A 103 -9.33 -14.07 -5.31
C SER A 103 -8.29 -14.87 -4.50
N ASN A 104 -7.03 -14.41 -4.44
CA ASN A 104 -5.90 -15.07 -3.76
C ASN A 104 -5.82 -16.58 -4.05
N VAL A 105 -5.78 -16.94 -5.32
CA VAL A 105 -5.81 -18.35 -5.75
C VAL A 105 -4.42 -18.97 -5.68
N ILE A 106 -4.30 -20.12 -5.02
CA ILE A 106 -3.13 -21.00 -5.15
C ILE A 106 -3.46 -22.11 -6.14
N ILE A 107 -2.62 -22.27 -7.16
CA ILE A 107 -2.72 -23.35 -8.15
C ILE A 107 -1.69 -24.42 -7.76
N ASP A 108 -2.16 -25.55 -7.22
CA ASP A 108 -1.29 -26.68 -6.88
C ASP A 108 -1.19 -27.63 -8.08
N SER A 109 -0.20 -27.38 -8.93
CA SER A 109 0.06 -28.17 -10.13
C SER A 109 0.40 -29.66 -9.83
N PRO A 110 1.12 -30.01 -8.76
CA PRO A 110 1.34 -31.41 -8.35
C PRO A 110 0.06 -32.18 -7.98
N GLN A 111 -0.83 -31.56 -7.20
CA GLN A 111 -2.03 -32.22 -6.69
C GLN A 111 -3.26 -32.07 -7.60
N ARG A 112 -3.22 -31.11 -8.54
CA ARG A 112 -4.28 -30.76 -9.50
C ARG A 112 -5.59 -30.18 -8.92
N PRO A 113 -5.60 -29.42 -7.82
CA PRO A 113 -6.68 -28.47 -7.56
C PRO A 113 -6.22 -27.02 -7.55
N ILE A 114 -7.18 -26.10 -7.64
CA ILE A 114 -7.01 -24.73 -7.18
C ILE A 114 -7.57 -24.56 -5.76
N PHE A 115 -6.95 -23.68 -4.98
CA PHE A 115 -7.36 -23.27 -3.64
C PHE A 115 -7.66 -21.78 -3.63
N LEU A 116 -8.85 -21.39 -3.19
CA LEU A 116 -9.18 -20.00 -2.89
C LEU A 116 -8.85 -19.73 -1.43
N ILE A 117 -8.18 -18.61 -1.17
CA ILE A 117 -7.68 -18.29 0.16
C ILE A 117 -8.26 -16.97 0.64
N ASP A 118 -8.75 -16.95 1.89
CA ASP A 118 -9.22 -15.71 2.49
C ASP A 118 -8.07 -14.80 2.97
N ARG A 119 -8.42 -13.62 3.47
CA ARG A 119 -7.45 -12.66 4.02
C ARG A 119 -6.68 -13.15 5.26
N TYR A 120 -7.02 -14.33 5.78
CA TYR A 120 -6.39 -14.98 6.93
C TYR A 120 -5.55 -16.21 6.52
N HIS A 121 -5.24 -16.36 5.24
CA HIS A 121 -4.51 -17.52 4.69
C HIS A 121 -5.21 -18.88 4.88
N ARG A 122 -6.54 -18.89 5.03
CA ARG A 122 -7.32 -20.14 5.15
C ARG A 122 -7.92 -20.51 3.80
N ILE A 123 -7.89 -21.81 3.47
CA ILE A 123 -8.57 -22.34 2.29
C ILE A 123 -10.08 -22.23 2.50
N VAL A 124 -10.75 -21.45 1.65
CA VAL A 124 -12.21 -21.23 1.72
C VAL A 124 -12.99 -21.97 0.64
N ALA A 125 -12.34 -22.35 -0.46
CA ALA A 125 -12.92 -23.18 -1.50
C ALA A 125 -11.84 -23.89 -2.30
N THR A 126 -12.19 -25.03 -2.90
CA THR A 126 -11.32 -25.83 -3.74
C THR A 126 -12.02 -26.26 -5.02
N ALA A 127 -11.29 -26.36 -6.14
CA ALA A 127 -11.81 -26.96 -7.36
C ALA A 127 -10.75 -27.87 -8.01
N PRO A 128 -11.05 -29.15 -8.26
CA PRO A 128 -10.13 -30.05 -8.94
C PRO A 128 -10.04 -29.72 -10.44
N PHE A 129 -8.90 -30.02 -11.05
CA PHE A 129 -8.71 -29.94 -12.49
C PHE A 129 -9.52 -31.03 -13.17
N ILE A 130 -10.07 -30.70 -14.33
CA ILE A 130 -10.85 -31.61 -15.16
C ILE A 130 -9.99 -32.02 -16.36
N THR A 131 -10.05 -33.30 -16.73
CA THR A 131 -9.30 -33.85 -17.87
C THR A 131 -9.79 -33.22 -19.19
N PRO A 132 -8.89 -32.72 -20.05
CA PRO A 132 -9.27 -32.27 -21.38
C PRO A 132 -9.72 -33.46 -22.25
N PRO A 133 -10.59 -33.25 -23.25
CA PRO A 133 -11.17 -34.34 -24.04
C PRO A 133 -10.18 -35.08 -24.96
N ASP A 134 -10.34 -36.40 -25.03
CA ASP A 134 -9.45 -37.38 -25.69
C ASP A 134 -9.50 -37.35 -27.24
N PHE A 135 -8.64 -36.54 -27.87
CA PHE A 135 -8.16 -36.76 -29.25
C PHE A 135 -6.91 -35.90 -29.50
N GLN A 136 -5.90 -36.36 -30.26
CA GLN A 136 -4.72 -35.55 -30.62
C GLN A 136 -4.43 -35.59 -32.13
N SER A 137 -4.39 -34.43 -32.80
CA SER A 137 -3.97 -34.30 -34.21
C SER A 137 -2.70 -33.43 -34.34
N PRO A 138 -1.70 -33.80 -35.16
CA PRO A 138 -0.48 -33.00 -35.26
C PRO A 138 -0.71 -31.67 -35.98
N VAL A 139 0.01 -30.63 -35.56
CA VAL A 139 0.03 -29.32 -36.23
C VAL A 139 1.34 -29.16 -37.00
N LEU A 140 1.22 -28.94 -38.30
CA LEU A 140 2.34 -28.89 -39.24
C LEU A 140 2.47 -27.52 -39.87
N LEU A 141 3.69 -27.04 -40.05
CA LEU A 141 3.98 -25.78 -40.75
C LEU A 141 3.61 -25.87 -42.25
N VAL A 142 2.92 -24.85 -42.78
CA VAL A 142 2.42 -24.85 -44.18
C VAL A 142 3.51 -24.53 -45.20
N ASN A 143 4.36 -23.55 -44.91
CA ASN A 143 5.42 -23.07 -45.79
C ASN A 143 6.74 -23.01 -45.04
N GLU A 144 7.86 -23.14 -45.74
CA GLU A 144 9.17 -22.87 -45.13
C GLU A 144 9.21 -21.42 -44.63
N ILE A 145 9.74 -21.24 -43.42
CA ILE A 145 9.89 -19.92 -42.81
C ILE A 145 11.32 -19.72 -42.36
N THR A 146 11.78 -18.49 -42.49
CA THR A 146 13.03 -18.02 -41.89
C THR A 146 12.71 -16.95 -40.86
N LEU A 147 13.26 -17.10 -39.66
CA LEU A 147 13.08 -16.27 -38.49
C LEU A 147 14.41 -15.58 -38.15
N PRO A 148 14.51 -14.25 -38.26
CA PRO A 148 15.68 -13.50 -37.81
C PRO A 148 16.01 -13.73 -36.32
N PRO A 149 17.23 -13.39 -35.87
CA PRO A 149 17.56 -13.32 -34.44
C PRO A 149 16.55 -12.46 -33.66
N TYR A 150 16.20 -12.86 -32.44
CA TYR A 150 15.33 -12.11 -31.51
C TYR A 150 14.04 -11.57 -32.15
N SER A 151 13.39 -12.38 -32.98
CA SER A 151 12.21 -11.95 -33.74
C SER A 151 11.00 -12.82 -33.47
N GLU A 152 9.82 -12.22 -33.59
CA GLU A 152 8.54 -12.91 -33.58
C GLU A 152 7.94 -12.96 -34.99
N LYS A 153 7.25 -14.06 -35.32
CA LYS A 153 6.54 -14.18 -36.60
C LYS A 153 5.27 -15.00 -36.45
N CYS A 154 4.20 -14.52 -37.08
CA CYS A 154 2.96 -15.29 -37.25
C CYS A 154 3.10 -16.23 -38.45
N ILE A 155 2.76 -17.50 -38.26
CA ILE A 155 3.01 -18.60 -39.20
C ILE A 155 1.73 -19.36 -39.51
N ASP A 156 1.57 -19.76 -40.77
CA ASP A 156 0.44 -20.58 -41.20
C ASP A 156 0.71 -22.05 -40.90
N VAL A 157 -0.26 -22.71 -40.27
CA VAL A 157 -0.19 -24.10 -39.87
C VAL A 157 -1.36 -24.89 -40.41
N LYS A 158 -1.14 -26.17 -40.69
CA LYS A 158 -2.16 -27.12 -41.14
C LYS A 158 -2.33 -28.26 -40.14
N ILE A 159 -3.54 -28.78 -40.06
CA ILE A 159 -3.94 -29.85 -39.15
C ILE A 159 -4.49 -30.98 -40.04
N PRO A 160 -3.80 -32.14 -40.16
CA PRO A 160 -4.13 -33.17 -41.16
C PRO A 160 -5.44 -33.96 -40.97
N SER A 161 -6.35 -33.56 -40.09
CA SER A 161 -7.56 -34.34 -39.78
C SER A 161 -8.75 -34.01 -40.70
N SER A 162 -9.64 -34.98 -40.90
CA SER A 162 -10.91 -34.89 -41.64
C SER A 162 -11.97 -34.07 -40.87
N MET A 163 -11.61 -32.86 -40.48
CA MET A 163 -12.44 -31.94 -39.71
C MET A 163 -13.32 -31.14 -40.67
N ASN A 164 -14.52 -31.67 -40.96
CA ASN A 164 -15.57 -30.89 -41.61
C ASN A 164 -16.00 -29.78 -40.65
N ASN A 165 -15.62 -28.55 -40.98
CA ASN A 165 -16.08 -27.27 -40.45
C ASN A 165 -16.42 -27.19 -38.95
N ILE A 166 -15.50 -26.51 -38.26
CA ILE A 166 -15.62 -25.87 -36.94
C ILE A 166 -15.49 -26.86 -35.77
N ALA A 167 -14.26 -26.91 -35.27
CA ALA A 167 -13.88 -27.50 -34.00
C ALA A 167 -12.73 -26.65 -33.44
N GLU A 168 -12.95 -26.06 -32.27
CA GLU A 168 -11.95 -25.32 -31.52
C GLU A 168 -10.95 -26.30 -30.95
N ALA A 169 -9.66 -26.11 -31.21
CA ALA A 169 -8.68 -27.13 -30.87
C ALA A 169 -7.55 -26.49 -30.06
N LEU A 170 -7.26 -27.03 -28.89
CA LEU A 170 -6.16 -26.55 -28.05
C LEU A 170 -4.84 -27.02 -28.66
N PHE A 171 -3.98 -26.10 -29.08
CA PHE A 171 -2.62 -26.37 -29.50
C PHE A 171 -1.66 -26.45 -28.32
N GLU A 172 -0.90 -27.54 -28.29
CA GLU A 172 0.20 -27.78 -27.36
C GLU A 172 1.50 -27.95 -28.16
N PRO A 173 2.53 -27.12 -27.94
CA PRO A 173 3.77 -27.18 -28.67
C PRO A 173 4.60 -28.40 -28.27
N THR A 174 5.43 -28.86 -29.20
CA THR A 174 6.35 -29.96 -28.93
C THR A 174 7.47 -29.48 -28.00
N PRO A 175 7.84 -30.21 -26.94
CA PRO A 175 8.86 -29.77 -25.97
C PRO A 175 10.22 -29.43 -26.59
N ASN A 176 10.53 -30.00 -27.75
CA ASN A 176 11.80 -29.84 -28.44
C ASN A 176 12.09 -28.40 -28.91
N PHE A 177 11.09 -27.52 -29.02
CA PHE A 177 11.33 -26.12 -29.43
C PHE A 177 11.98 -25.28 -28.32
N HIS A 178 11.62 -25.50 -27.05
CA HIS A 178 12.26 -24.84 -25.91
C HIS A 178 13.77 -25.11 -25.86
N SER A 179 14.18 -26.37 -26.11
CA SER A 179 15.61 -26.75 -26.15
C SER A 179 16.39 -26.08 -27.29
N LYS A 180 15.70 -25.56 -28.31
CA LYS A 180 16.29 -24.84 -29.46
C LYS A 180 16.17 -23.32 -29.33
N GLN A 181 15.81 -22.80 -28.15
CA GLN A 181 15.51 -21.38 -27.91
C GLN A 181 14.50 -20.80 -28.92
N MET A 182 13.55 -21.64 -29.35
CA MET A 182 12.40 -21.23 -30.15
C MET A 182 11.17 -21.40 -29.28
N LEU A 183 10.39 -20.34 -29.12
CA LEU A 183 9.27 -20.33 -28.19
C LEU A 183 7.95 -20.40 -28.98
N LEU A 184 7.10 -21.33 -28.56
CA LEU A 184 5.73 -21.50 -28.98
C LEU A 184 4.89 -21.58 -27.71
N THR A 185 3.77 -20.88 -27.67
CA THR A 185 2.85 -20.91 -26.51
C THR A 185 1.71 -21.88 -26.76
N ASN A 186 1.16 -22.41 -25.67
CA ASN A 186 -0.15 -23.06 -25.74
C ASN A 186 -1.16 -22.05 -26.26
N ALA A 187 -2.00 -22.47 -27.20
CA ALA A 187 -2.94 -21.57 -27.85
C ALA A 187 -4.23 -22.29 -28.22
N LEU A 188 -5.37 -21.63 -28.04
CA LEU A 188 -6.62 -22.08 -28.64
C LEU A 188 -6.60 -21.76 -30.15
N LEU A 189 -6.76 -22.78 -30.99
CA LEU A 189 -6.78 -22.64 -32.45
C LEU A 189 -8.21 -22.74 -32.99
N LYS A 190 -8.56 -21.78 -33.84
CA LYS A 190 -9.73 -21.89 -34.71
C LYS A 190 -9.30 -22.51 -36.03
N VAL A 191 -9.73 -23.75 -36.27
CA VAL A 191 -9.40 -24.48 -37.50
C VAL A 191 -10.42 -24.17 -38.58
N VAL A 192 -9.98 -23.52 -39.66
CA VAL A 192 -10.80 -23.24 -40.85
C VAL A 192 -10.13 -23.88 -42.04
N ASN A 193 -10.84 -24.79 -42.74
CA ASN A 193 -10.30 -25.55 -43.88
C ASN A 193 -8.95 -26.24 -43.57
N ASN A 194 -8.85 -26.88 -42.40
CA ASN A 194 -7.64 -27.54 -41.91
C ASN A 194 -6.41 -26.63 -41.75
N LYS A 195 -6.61 -25.30 -41.72
CA LYS A 195 -5.55 -24.31 -41.50
C LYS A 195 -5.85 -23.45 -40.27
N SER A 196 -4.79 -22.98 -39.64
CA SER A 196 -4.80 -22.02 -38.53
C SER A 196 -3.51 -21.18 -38.58
N ARG A 197 -3.37 -20.25 -37.64
CA ARG A 197 -2.16 -19.44 -37.45
C ARG A 197 -1.64 -19.56 -36.03
N LEU A 198 -0.32 -19.51 -35.89
CA LEU A 198 0.39 -19.54 -34.61
C LEU A 198 1.50 -18.49 -34.60
N THR A 199 1.89 -18.02 -33.43
CA THR A 199 3.06 -17.14 -33.27
C THR A 199 4.24 -17.97 -32.80
N ILE A 200 5.37 -17.82 -33.48
CA ILE A 200 6.64 -18.42 -33.11
C ILE A 200 7.67 -17.33 -32.86
N ILE A 201 8.45 -17.47 -31.79
CA ILE A 201 9.52 -16.53 -31.43
C ILE A 201 10.86 -17.26 -31.59
N ASN A 202 11.79 -16.63 -32.30
CA ASN A 202 13.19 -17.02 -32.27
C ASN A 202 13.90 -16.21 -31.18
N ALA A 203 14.21 -16.85 -30.05
CA ALA A 203 14.93 -16.22 -28.95
C ALA A 203 16.46 -16.40 -29.04
N ASN A 204 16.98 -16.96 -30.14
CA ASN A 204 18.42 -17.05 -30.39
C ASN A 204 18.96 -15.74 -30.99
N ASP A 205 20.27 -15.56 -30.86
CA ASP A 205 21.10 -14.55 -31.54
C ASP A 205 21.37 -14.88 -33.03
N ARG A 206 20.91 -16.04 -33.52
CA ARG A 206 21.10 -16.51 -34.90
C ARG A 206 19.78 -16.73 -35.62
N GLN A 207 19.78 -16.50 -36.92
CA GLN A 207 18.65 -16.79 -37.80
C GLN A 207 18.34 -18.30 -37.79
N ARG A 208 17.04 -18.64 -37.78
CA ARG A 208 16.56 -20.02 -37.83
C ARG A 208 15.58 -20.22 -38.97
N THR A 209 15.79 -21.27 -39.75
CA THR A 209 14.88 -21.69 -40.83
C THR A 209 14.18 -22.98 -40.44
N LEU A 210 12.84 -23.00 -40.55
CA LEU A 210 12.02 -24.19 -40.35
C LEU A 210 11.43 -24.61 -41.69
N SER A 211 11.70 -25.85 -42.08
CA SER A 211 11.21 -26.42 -43.34
C SER A 211 9.69 -26.62 -43.31
N LYS A 212 9.06 -26.59 -44.48
CA LYS A 212 7.66 -26.98 -44.66
C LYS A 212 7.38 -28.36 -44.01
N ASN A 213 6.18 -28.53 -43.46
CA ASN A 213 5.74 -29.72 -42.71
C ASN A 213 6.48 -29.98 -41.39
N THR A 214 7.30 -29.05 -40.90
CA THR A 214 7.83 -29.14 -39.53
C THR A 214 6.67 -29.29 -38.56
N LYS A 215 6.73 -30.33 -37.72
CA LYS A 215 5.74 -30.56 -36.67
C LYS A 215 6.00 -29.61 -35.52
N LEU A 216 5.02 -28.77 -35.21
CA LEU A 216 5.12 -27.73 -34.19
C LEU A 216 4.53 -28.20 -32.86
N GLY A 217 3.54 -29.09 -32.91
CA GLY A 217 2.83 -29.58 -31.74
C GLY A 217 1.63 -30.43 -32.12
N TYR A 218 0.65 -30.49 -31.23
CA TYR A 218 -0.59 -31.24 -31.41
C TYR A 218 -1.80 -30.39 -31.02
N VAL A 219 -2.98 -30.76 -31.51
CA VAL A 219 -4.25 -30.20 -31.09
C VAL A 219 -5.16 -31.24 -30.47
N SER A 220 -5.92 -30.86 -29.44
CA SER A 220 -6.97 -31.70 -28.82
C SER A 220 -8.40 -31.16 -28.99
N HIS A 221 -9.38 -32.07 -29.16
CA HIS A 221 -10.81 -31.74 -29.40
C HIS A 221 -11.77 -32.91 -29.01
N GLN A 222 -13.05 -32.61 -28.74
CA GLN A 222 -14.13 -33.58 -28.46
C GLN A 222 -15.18 -33.60 -29.59
N PRO A 223 -15.55 -34.74 -30.20
CA PRO A 223 -16.57 -34.75 -31.26
C PRO A 223 -17.97 -34.38 -30.71
N PRO A 224 -18.86 -33.76 -31.53
CA PRO A 224 -20.17 -33.32 -31.06
C PRO A 224 -21.09 -34.52 -30.73
N VAL A 225 -21.67 -34.52 -29.52
CA VAL A 225 -22.68 -35.51 -29.11
C VAL A 225 -24.04 -35.09 -29.67
N ASN A 226 -24.48 -35.75 -30.74
CA ASN A 226 -25.89 -35.82 -31.12
C ASN A 226 -26.62 -36.69 -30.09
N LYS A 227 -27.67 -36.14 -29.45
CA LYS A 227 -28.92 -36.86 -29.17
C LYS A 227 -30.03 -35.89 -28.75
N HIS A 228 -31.02 -35.79 -29.62
CA HIS A 228 -32.37 -35.36 -29.33
C HIS A 228 -32.92 -36.02 -28.06
N LEU A 229 -33.67 -35.25 -27.26
CA LEU A 229 -34.80 -35.74 -26.50
C LEU A 229 -35.87 -34.64 -26.48
N THR A 230 -37.03 -34.97 -27.01
CA THR A 230 -38.19 -34.10 -27.17
C THR A 230 -39.29 -34.52 -26.20
N LEU A 231 -40.08 -33.52 -25.77
CA LEU A 231 -41.47 -33.55 -25.23
C LEU A 231 -41.66 -33.71 -23.69
N PRO A 232 -42.77 -33.18 -23.11
CA PRO A 232 -43.89 -32.43 -23.70
C PRO A 232 -44.17 -31.03 -23.09
N VAL A 233 -44.91 -30.23 -23.85
CA VAL A 233 -45.59 -28.99 -23.45
C VAL A 233 -46.89 -29.32 -22.70
N LEU A 234 -47.21 -28.56 -21.66
CA LEU A 234 -48.58 -28.33 -21.17
C LEU A 234 -48.80 -26.84 -20.86
N SER A 235 -50.03 -26.38 -21.09
CA SER A 235 -50.44 -25.01 -21.41
C SER A 235 -51.19 -24.24 -20.31
N THR A 236 -50.96 -22.92 -20.27
CA THR A 236 -51.89 -21.77 -20.06
C THR A 236 -52.68 -21.51 -18.76
N LYS A 237 -52.80 -20.19 -18.46
CA LYS A 237 -53.67 -19.40 -17.51
C LYS A 237 -52.95 -18.97 -16.22
N GLY A 238 -52.98 -17.72 -15.71
CA GLY A 238 -53.56 -16.39 -16.03
C GLY A 238 -53.01 -15.36 -14.99
N VAL A 239 -52.75 -14.09 -15.33
CA VAL A 239 -53.57 -12.87 -15.06
C VAL A 239 -53.16 -12.03 -13.80
N TYR A 240 -52.95 -10.70 -14.02
CA TYR A 240 -52.83 -9.49 -13.12
C TYR A 240 -51.73 -9.46 -12.03
N GLY A 241 -51.09 -8.33 -11.68
CA GLY A 241 -51.37 -6.91 -11.96
C GLY A 241 -50.21 -5.97 -11.58
N GLN A 242 -50.42 -4.69 -11.92
CA GLN A 242 -49.52 -3.53 -11.85
C GLN A 242 -49.14 -3.09 -10.42
N THR A 243 -47.99 -2.42 -10.28
CA THR A 243 -47.88 -1.10 -9.62
C THR A 243 -46.54 -0.43 -10.00
N HIS A 244 -46.60 0.81 -10.50
CA HIS A 244 -45.46 1.74 -10.55
C HIS A 244 -45.40 2.54 -9.24
N PRO A 245 -44.22 3.12 -8.90
CA PRO A 245 -44.20 4.58 -8.80
C PRO A 245 -42.93 5.27 -9.35
N LYS A 246 -43.20 6.32 -10.14
CA LYS A 246 -42.54 7.63 -10.39
C LYS A 246 -41.03 7.74 -10.75
N PRO A 247 -40.68 8.52 -11.80
CA PRO A 247 -39.29 8.86 -12.14
C PRO A 247 -38.76 10.06 -11.34
N PHE A 248 -37.46 10.00 -10.99
CA PHE A 248 -36.70 11.11 -10.39
C PHE A 248 -36.19 12.09 -11.47
N ILE A 249 -36.24 13.38 -11.14
CA ILE A 249 -35.95 14.53 -12.01
C ILE A 249 -34.44 14.83 -12.02
N HIS A 250 -33.83 14.92 -13.20
CA HIS A 250 -32.51 15.53 -13.40
C HIS A 250 -32.66 17.06 -13.63
N LYS A 251 -31.92 17.87 -12.88
CA LYS A 251 -31.73 19.30 -13.19
C LYS A 251 -30.41 19.48 -13.95
N ARG A 252 -30.49 19.99 -15.19
CA ARG A 252 -29.38 20.65 -15.88
C ARG A 252 -29.54 22.16 -15.69
N ASN A 253 -28.46 22.83 -15.33
CA ASN A 253 -28.37 24.29 -15.42
C ASN A 253 -28.02 24.64 -16.86
N ASP A 254 -28.94 25.31 -17.56
CA ASP A 254 -28.63 26.04 -18.79
C ASP A 254 -28.86 27.55 -18.57
N SER A 255 -27.98 28.28 -19.25
CA SER A 255 -27.61 29.70 -19.16
C SER A 255 -28.69 30.71 -19.55
N ILE A 256 -28.54 31.94 -19.04
CA ILE A 256 -29.31 33.13 -19.43
C ILE A 256 -28.58 33.96 -20.51
N ALA A 257 -29.36 34.22 -21.57
CA ALA A 257 -29.46 35.41 -22.43
C ALA A 257 -28.52 35.65 -23.63
N GLY A 258 -29.18 35.77 -24.80
CA GLY A 258 -28.91 36.84 -25.77
C GLY A 258 -29.35 36.58 -27.22
N ARG A 259 -30.59 37.01 -27.58
CA ARG A 259 -31.10 37.63 -28.84
C ARG A 259 -30.31 37.41 -30.17
N SER A 260 -30.86 37.26 -31.38
CA SER A 260 -32.20 37.30 -31.99
C SER A 260 -32.05 37.05 -33.52
N CYS A 261 -33.10 36.52 -34.16
CA CYS A 261 -33.57 36.71 -35.56
C CYS A 261 -32.67 36.40 -36.77
N ALA A 262 -33.06 35.38 -37.56
CA ALA A 262 -33.60 35.50 -38.95
C ALA A 262 -33.31 34.23 -39.81
N LEU A 263 -34.35 33.69 -40.45
CA LEU A 263 -34.31 32.75 -41.59
C LEU A 263 -34.34 33.58 -42.89
N PRO A 264 -33.75 33.17 -44.05
CA PRO A 264 -34.38 32.12 -44.87
C PRO A 264 -33.49 31.27 -45.84
N THR A 265 -34.11 30.18 -46.32
CA THR A 265 -34.03 29.53 -47.66
C THR A 265 -32.84 28.64 -48.14
N ARG A 266 -33.23 27.37 -48.38
CA ARG A 266 -32.99 26.45 -49.53
C ARG A 266 -31.58 25.92 -49.89
N ASN A 267 -31.42 24.62 -49.60
CA ASN A 267 -30.97 23.51 -50.46
C ASN A 267 -29.80 23.74 -51.45
N THR A 268 -28.64 23.12 -51.18
CA THR A 268 -28.25 21.79 -51.72
C THR A 268 -26.85 21.39 -51.24
N ARG A 269 -26.63 20.08 -51.10
CA ARG A 269 -25.42 19.43 -50.58
C ARG A 269 -24.20 19.58 -51.51
N LYS A 270 -23.03 19.96 -50.96
CA LYS A 270 -21.77 19.18 -50.92
C LYS A 270 -20.57 20.04 -50.46
N VAL A 271 -19.87 19.50 -49.46
CA VAL A 271 -18.41 19.49 -49.21
C VAL A 271 -17.66 20.82 -49.21
N GLN A 272 -17.03 21.19 -48.07
CA GLN A 272 -15.59 21.47 -47.96
C GLN A 272 -15.10 21.72 -46.50
N PHE A 273 -13.87 21.22 -46.28
CA PHE A 273 -12.80 21.34 -45.26
C PHE A 273 -12.89 22.24 -44.01
N MET A 274 -12.42 21.73 -42.86
CA MET A 274 -11.02 21.88 -42.37
C MET A 274 -10.76 21.03 -41.10
N ASP A 275 -9.48 20.72 -40.89
CA ASP A 275 -8.77 20.01 -39.81
C ASP A 275 -9.47 19.95 -38.42
N SER A 276 -9.30 18.92 -37.59
CA SER A 276 -8.01 18.42 -37.12
C SER A 276 -8.16 17.10 -36.34
N THR A 277 -7.10 16.31 -36.42
CA THR A 277 -6.83 15.01 -35.79
C THR A 277 -7.19 14.83 -34.32
N CYS A 278 -7.59 13.58 -34.03
CA CYS A 278 -7.43 12.80 -32.80
C CYS A 278 -8.18 13.23 -31.54
N ARG A 279 -9.19 12.42 -31.14
CA ARG A 279 -9.41 12.05 -29.73
C ARG A 279 -9.85 10.60 -29.60
N ILE A 280 -9.11 9.89 -28.76
CA ILE A 280 -9.37 8.56 -28.20
C ILE A 280 -10.42 8.75 -27.10
N GLU A 281 -11.52 8.00 -27.11
CA GLU A 281 -12.56 8.07 -26.06
C GLU A 281 -12.31 7.02 -24.97
N HIS A 282 -12.11 7.52 -23.74
CA HIS A 282 -11.89 6.79 -22.50
C HIS A 282 -13.20 6.28 -21.87
N TYR A 283 -13.08 5.26 -21.01
CA TYR A 283 -14.15 4.75 -20.17
C TYR A 283 -14.41 5.61 -18.94
N ASP A 284 -15.67 5.99 -18.73
CA ASP A 284 -16.13 6.70 -17.53
C ASP A 284 -16.25 5.75 -16.32
N GLU A 285 -15.22 5.72 -15.48
CA GLU A 285 -15.36 5.37 -14.07
C GLU A 285 -16.17 6.48 -13.37
N GLN A 286 -17.26 6.14 -12.66
CA GLN A 286 -17.99 7.13 -11.89
C GLN A 286 -17.28 7.39 -10.56
N HIS A 287 -16.82 8.62 -10.34
CA HIS A 287 -16.05 9.06 -9.19
C HIS A 287 -16.98 9.73 -8.17
N GLN A 288 -17.09 9.20 -6.95
CA GLN A 288 -18.01 9.72 -5.94
C GLN A 288 -17.31 10.66 -4.93
N CYS A 289 -17.93 11.82 -4.67
CA CYS A 289 -17.51 12.74 -3.63
C CYS A 289 -17.80 12.15 -2.25
N TYR A 290 -16.76 11.98 -1.44
CA TYR A 290 -16.92 11.39 -0.11
C TYR A 290 -17.62 12.32 0.90
N VAL A 291 -17.78 13.61 0.57
CA VAL A 291 -18.43 14.63 1.42
C VAL A 291 -19.93 14.70 1.12
N CYS A 292 -20.32 15.08 -0.10
CA CYS A 292 -21.73 15.27 -0.50
C CYS A 292 -22.36 14.05 -1.19
N GLN A 293 -21.58 13.00 -1.47
CA GLN A 293 -22.01 11.77 -2.16
C GLN A 293 -22.38 11.94 -3.64
N GLU A 294 -22.15 13.10 -4.25
CA GLU A 294 -22.35 13.33 -5.69
C GLU A 294 -21.37 12.53 -6.57
N GLN A 295 -21.80 12.16 -7.78
CA GLN A 295 -21.01 11.36 -8.72
C GLN A 295 -20.53 12.20 -9.91
N PHE A 296 -19.27 11.99 -10.30
CA PHE A 296 -18.58 12.71 -11.36
C PHE A 296 -18.08 11.72 -12.41
N LEU A 297 -18.06 12.16 -13.67
CA LEU A 297 -17.62 11.33 -14.80
C LEU A 297 -16.10 11.17 -14.84
N THR A 298 -15.35 12.19 -14.39
CA THR A 298 -13.89 12.15 -14.34
C THR A 298 -13.36 12.43 -12.94
N ARG A 299 -12.15 11.92 -12.65
CA ARG A 299 -11.42 12.26 -11.43
C ARG A 299 -11.16 13.76 -11.34
N SER A 300 -10.90 14.41 -12.47
CA SER A 300 -10.64 15.86 -12.53
C SER A 300 -11.86 16.66 -12.10
N ASP A 301 -13.06 16.28 -12.56
CA ASP A 301 -14.30 16.93 -12.18
C ASP A 301 -14.61 16.73 -10.69
N LEU A 302 -14.42 15.51 -10.18
CA LEU A 302 -14.53 15.22 -8.75
C LEU A 302 -13.57 16.12 -7.95
N GLN A 303 -12.33 16.23 -8.40
CA GLN A 303 -11.30 17.03 -7.72
C GLN A 303 -11.64 18.52 -7.77
N GLN A 304 -12.18 19.02 -8.87
CA GLN A 304 -12.62 20.40 -8.98
C GLN A 304 -13.80 20.67 -8.04
N HIS A 305 -14.80 19.80 -8.02
CA HIS A 305 -15.95 19.91 -7.10
C HIS A 305 -15.52 19.82 -5.63
N LEU A 306 -14.64 18.87 -5.28
CA LEU A 306 -14.05 18.80 -3.94
C LEU A 306 -13.38 20.12 -3.56
N ARG A 307 -12.56 20.70 -4.45
CA ARG A 307 -11.87 21.96 -4.17
C ARG A 307 -12.79 23.17 -4.06
N GLN A 308 -13.84 23.24 -4.88
CA GLN A 308 -14.66 24.45 -5.02
C GLN A 308 -15.88 24.44 -4.10
N GLU A 309 -16.47 23.26 -3.85
CA GLU A 309 -17.79 23.15 -3.22
C GLU A 309 -17.75 22.34 -1.92
N CYS A 310 -16.98 21.24 -1.86
CA CYS A 310 -17.08 20.28 -0.75
C CYS A 310 -15.99 20.35 0.31
N TYR A 311 -14.75 20.71 -0.02
CA TYR A 311 -13.70 20.83 0.98
C TYR A 311 -14.01 22.02 1.90
N PRO A 312 -14.20 21.78 3.20
CA PRO A 312 -14.41 22.85 4.14
C PRO A 312 -13.19 23.78 4.19
N GLN A 313 -13.43 25.04 4.56
CA GLN A 313 -12.42 26.11 4.51
C GLN A 313 -11.14 25.75 5.26
N ASN A 314 -11.26 25.02 6.38
CA ASN A 314 -10.12 24.53 7.15
C ASN A 314 -9.15 23.66 6.33
N ILE A 315 -9.63 22.77 5.45
CA ILE A 315 -8.77 21.93 4.61
C ILE A 315 -8.05 22.79 3.58
N ARG A 316 -8.73 23.83 3.07
CA ARG A 316 -8.13 24.78 2.11
C ARG A 316 -7.01 25.57 2.75
N ASP A 317 -7.27 26.13 3.93
CA ASP A 317 -6.29 26.89 4.69
C ASP A 317 -5.10 26.01 5.09
N GLN A 318 -5.34 24.75 5.44
CA GLN A 318 -4.31 23.75 5.74
C GLN A 318 -3.38 23.48 4.56
N ILE A 319 -3.92 23.24 3.36
CA ILE A 319 -3.11 23.00 2.16
C ILE A 319 -2.32 24.24 1.77
N GLU A 320 -2.93 25.43 1.89
CA GLU A 320 -2.22 26.68 1.65
C GLU A 320 -1.08 26.89 2.66
N GLN A 321 -1.32 26.63 3.94
CA GLN A 321 -0.31 26.70 4.98
C GLN A 321 0.87 25.75 4.70
N LEU A 322 0.59 24.49 4.34
CA LEU A 322 1.62 23.49 4.02
C LEU A 322 2.51 23.93 2.85
N THR A 323 1.96 24.65 1.88
CA THR A 323 2.64 25.02 0.63
C THR A 323 3.14 26.47 0.59
N SER A 324 2.82 27.28 1.61
CA SER A 324 3.13 28.72 1.71
C SER A 324 4.63 29.06 1.59
N HIS A 325 5.50 28.14 1.97
CA HIS A 325 6.95 28.33 1.98
C HIS A 325 7.61 28.09 0.61
N ILE A 326 6.88 27.57 -0.37
CA ILE A 326 7.40 27.28 -1.71
C ILE A 326 7.33 28.56 -2.54
N LYS A 327 8.50 29.06 -2.95
CA LYS A 327 8.63 30.32 -3.70
C LYS A 327 8.26 30.17 -5.18
N ASP A 328 8.60 29.03 -5.77
CA ASP A 328 8.28 28.74 -7.17
C ASP A 328 6.77 28.44 -7.30
N LEU A 329 6.09 29.25 -8.12
CA LEU A 329 4.65 29.17 -8.29
C LEU A 329 4.21 27.88 -9.01
N ASN A 330 5.00 27.38 -9.96
CA ASN A 330 4.70 26.14 -10.67
C ASN A 330 4.82 24.94 -9.72
N HIS A 331 5.92 24.87 -8.97
CA HIS A 331 6.12 23.84 -7.95
C HIS A 331 5.02 23.86 -6.88
N LYS A 332 4.64 25.06 -6.43
CA LYS A 332 3.54 25.24 -5.47
C LYS A 332 2.23 24.69 -6.04
N GLN A 333 1.89 25.02 -7.28
CA GLN A 333 0.67 24.55 -7.93
C GLN A 333 0.65 23.02 -8.11
N GLN A 334 1.75 22.41 -8.57
CA GLN A 334 1.84 20.97 -8.73
C GLN A 334 1.67 20.24 -7.38
N LEU A 335 2.33 20.74 -6.33
CA LEU A 335 2.20 20.16 -5.00
C LEU A 335 0.79 20.31 -4.45
N GLN A 336 0.19 21.49 -4.58
CA GLN A 336 -1.20 21.72 -4.17
C GLN A 336 -2.14 20.75 -4.89
N GLN A 337 -1.98 20.52 -6.19
CA GLN A 337 -2.81 19.56 -6.93
C GLN A 337 -2.78 18.15 -6.33
N ILE A 338 -1.61 17.68 -5.88
CA ILE A 338 -1.45 16.40 -5.18
C ILE A 338 -2.13 16.44 -3.81
N LEU A 339 -1.92 17.49 -3.01
CA LEU A 339 -2.54 17.59 -1.69
C LEU A 339 -4.06 17.65 -1.78
N TRP A 340 -4.60 18.38 -2.76
CA TRP A 340 -6.03 18.40 -3.03
C TRP A 340 -6.55 17.02 -3.44
N LYS A 341 -5.81 16.29 -4.29
CA LYS A 341 -6.14 14.91 -4.65
C LYS A 341 -6.33 14.02 -3.42
N HIS A 342 -5.58 14.30 -2.37
CA HIS A 342 -5.55 13.57 -1.11
C HIS A 342 -6.22 14.30 0.06
N GLY A 343 -7.10 15.27 -0.20
CA GLY A 343 -7.62 16.15 0.85
C GLY A 343 -8.37 15.42 1.98
N LYS A 344 -8.86 14.20 1.71
CA LYS A 344 -9.45 13.31 2.73
C LYS A 344 -8.47 12.99 3.86
N LEU A 345 -7.17 12.92 3.61
CA LEU A 345 -6.16 12.70 4.65
C LEU A 345 -6.12 13.81 5.70
N PHE A 346 -6.56 15.02 5.33
CA PHE A 346 -6.57 16.20 6.18
C PHE A 346 -7.93 16.44 6.85
N ASP A 347 -8.95 15.66 6.48
CA ASP A 347 -10.29 15.78 7.04
C ASP A 347 -10.40 15.12 8.42
N LEU A 348 -10.45 15.96 9.46
CA LEU A 348 -10.55 15.54 10.85
C LEU A 348 -11.99 15.49 11.38
N HIS A 349 -13.01 15.75 10.55
CA HIS A 349 -14.40 15.79 11.00
C HIS A 349 -14.95 14.39 11.33
N GLN A 350 -14.44 13.36 10.65
CA GLN A 350 -14.82 11.98 10.92
C GLN A 350 -13.69 11.20 11.60
N PRO A 351 -14.01 10.35 12.61
CA PRO A 351 -13.03 9.42 13.16
C PRO A 351 -12.56 8.47 12.06
N SER A 352 -11.27 8.16 12.06
CA SER A 352 -10.67 7.31 11.05
C SER A 352 -10.11 6.07 11.71
N ILE A 353 -10.76 4.94 11.48
CA ILE A 353 -10.20 3.62 11.77
C ILE A 353 -9.68 3.07 10.44
N ILE A 354 -8.40 2.69 10.43
CA ILE A 354 -7.76 2.13 9.25
C ILE A 354 -8.27 0.71 8.99
N LYS A 355 -8.09 0.24 7.76
CA LYS A 355 -8.54 -1.10 7.34
C LYS A 355 -7.77 -2.25 8.02
N ALA A 356 -6.60 -1.96 8.60
CA ALA A 356 -5.76 -2.92 9.30
C ALA A 356 -6.05 -2.96 10.81
N THR A 357 -5.82 -4.12 11.43
CA THR A 357 -6.04 -4.36 12.86
C THR A 357 -4.77 -4.89 13.50
N ALA A 358 -4.40 -4.34 14.65
CA ALA A 358 -3.31 -4.86 15.47
C ALA A 358 -3.72 -6.20 16.09
N GLN A 359 -3.07 -7.27 15.63
CA GLN A 359 -3.28 -8.63 16.13
C GLN A 359 -2.23 -9.00 17.18
N ASN A 360 -2.66 -9.69 18.23
CA ASN A 360 -1.79 -10.17 19.33
C ASN A 360 -0.95 -9.05 19.96
N ALA A 361 -1.50 -7.82 20.01
CA ALA A 361 -0.77 -6.69 20.59
C ALA A 361 -0.61 -6.87 22.10
N ILE A 362 -1.49 -7.63 22.76
CA ILE A 362 -1.50 -7.79 24.22
C ILE A 362 -1.54 -9.28 24.59
N GLU A 363 -0.50 -10.03 24.20
CA GLU A 363 -0.40 -11.46 24.55
C GLU A 363 0.03 -11.64 26.02
N THR A 364 -0.87 -12.18 26.84
CA THR A 364 -0.68 -12.39 28.29
C THR A 364 -0.56 -13.88 28.65
N GLY A 365 -0.59 -14.78 27.67
CA GLY A 365 -0.66 -16.23 27.88
C GLY A 365 -1.85 -16.61 28.76
N ASN A 366 -1.59 -17.48 29.74
CA ASN A 366 -2.60 -17.96 30.69
C ASN A 366 -2.70 -17.11 31.97
N HIS A 367 -2.15 -15.90 31.98
CA HIS A 367 -2.17 -15.06 33.18
C HIS A 367 -3.62 -14.64 33.56
N PRO A 368 -4.04 -14.75 34.83
CA PRO A 368 -5.37 -14.33 35.25
C PRO A 368 -5.57 -12.80 35.12
N PRO A 369 -6.82 -12.32 35.00
CA PRO A 369 -7.09 -10.88 34.90
C PRO A 369 -6.54 -10.07 36.07
N ILE A 370 -5.93 -8.92 35.76
CA ILE A 370 -5.47 -7.96 36.75
C ILE A 370 -6.51 -6.86 36.91
N TYR A 371 -7.02 -6.71 38.13
CA TYR A 371 -7.89 -5.60 38.52
C TYR A 371 -7.13 -4.60 39.37
N THR A 372 -7.25 -3.31 39.03
CA THR A 372 -6.79 -2.20 39.85
C THR A 372 -7.94 -1.20 39.98
N PRO A 373 -8.33 -0.81 41.21
CA PRO A 373 -9.43 0.13 41.41
C PRO A 373 -9.08 1.52 40.85
N PRO A 374 -10.07 2.29 40.38
CA PRO A 374 -9.87 3.68 39.96
C PRO A 374 -9.26 4.52 41.06
N TYR A 375 -8.35 5.43 40.70
CA TYR A 375 -7.80 6.38 41.65
C TYR A 375 -8.83 7.42 42.08
N ARG A 376 -8.74 7.86 43.33
CA ARG A 376 -9.52 9.01 43.80
C ARG A 376 -9.04 10.27 43.09
N VAL A 377 -9.96 11.00 42.50
CA VAL A 377 -9.69 12.25 41.78
C VAL A 377 -10.56 13.38 42.31
N SER A 378 -10.13 14.62 42.09
CA SER A 378 -10.92 15.80 42.43
C SER A 378 -12.16 15.91 41.54
N TYR A 379 -13.20 16.64 41.97
CA TYR A 379 -14.38 16.89 41.13
C TYR A 379 -14.05 17.55 39.78
N LYS A 380 -13.03 18.42 39.75
CA LYS A 380 -12.56 19.05 38.51
C LYS A 380 -11.97 18.02 37.55
N ASP A 381 -11.17 17.09 38.07
CA ASP A 381 -10.55 16.04 37.26
C ASP A 381 -11.55 14.99 36.81
N GLU A 382 -12.57 14.72 37.63
CA GLU A 382 -13.69 13.85 37.27
C GLU A 382 -14.48 14.41 36.08
N GLN A 383 -14.74 15.72 36.05
CA GLN A 383 -15.37 16.36 34.90
C GLN A 383 -14.50 16.23 33.63
N ILE A 384 -13.18 16.46 33.74
CA ILE A 384 -12.25 16.29 32.62
C ILE A 384 -12.25 14.84 32.10
N GLN A 385 -12.28 13.84 32.99
CA GLN A 385 -12.39 12.44 32.60
C GLN A 385 -13.69 12.18 31.85
N ARG A 386 -14.82 12.68 32.36
CA ARG A 386 -16.14 12.49 31.76
C ARG A 386 -16.22 13.08 30.36
N ASP A 387 -15.71 14.30 30.18
CA ASP A 387 -15.71 14.98 28.89
C ASP A 387 -14.86 14.24 27.85
N GLU A 388 -13.67 13.77 28.24
CA GLU A 388 -12.82 12.99 27.34
C GLU A 388 -13.42 11.62 27.03
N ILE A 389 -14.00 10.91 28.01
CA ILE A 389 -14.69 9.63 27.79
C ILE A 389 -15.85 9.79 26.81
N ASN A 390 -16.69 10.81 26.99
CA ASN A 390 -17.79 11.10 26.07
C ASN A 390 -17.29 11.34 24.64
N LYS A 391 -16.15 12.02 24.49
CA LYS A 391 -15.52 12.25 23.20
C LYS A 391 -14.98 10.95 22.59
N LEU A 392 -14.30 10.11 23.37
CA LEU A 392 -13.77 8.82 22.91
C LEU A 392 -14.90 7.85 22.53
N LEU A 393 -16.01 7.83 23.28
CA LEU A 393 -17.21 7.05 22.96
C LEU A 393 -17.85 7.52 21.64
N LYS A 394 -18.05 8.82 21.47
CA LYS A 394 -18.59 9.40 20.22
C LYS A 394 -17.72 9.08 19.00
N GLN A 395 -16.40 8.97 19.20
CA GLN A 395 -15.45 8.60 18.15
C GLN A 395 -15.33 7.10 17.93
N GLY A 396 -15.98 6.27 18.75
CA GLY A 396 -15.88 4.81 18.69
C GLY A 396 -14.51 4.26 19.08
N ILE A 397 -13.68 5.03 19.79
CA ILE A 397 -12.32 4.64 20.26
C ILE A 397 -12.41 3.72 21.49
N ILE A 398 -13.47 3.89 22.28
CA ILE A 398 -13.79 3.05 23.43
C ILE A 398 -15.25 2.59 23.34
N GLU A 399 -15.56 1.51 24.04
CA GLU A 399 -16.90 0.95 24.22
C GLU A 399 -17.11 0.53 25.68
N GLU A 400 -18.36 0.36 26.11
CA GLU A 400 -18.66 -0.20 27.43
C GLU A 400 -18.13 -1.63 27.55
N SER A 401 -17.64 -1.99 28.74
CA SER A 401 -16.99 -3.27 28.98
C SER A 401 -17.57 -3.97 30.20
N THR A 402 -17.59 -5.30 30.15
CA THR A 402 -17.82 -6.21 31.29
C THR A 402 -16.54 -6.99 31.64
N SER A 403 -15.38 -6.52 31.15
CA SER A 403 -14.11 -7.22 31.30
C SER A 403 -13.69 -7.38 32.76
N PRO A 404 -13.14 -8.54 33.15
CA PRO A 404 -12.54 -8.73 34.48
C PRO A 404 -11.21 -7.98 34.67
N TRP A 405 -10.62 -7.45 33.61
CA TRP A 405 -9.41 -6.62 33.70
C TRP A 405 -9.80 -5.17 34.05
N SER A 406 -8.95 -4.47 34.79
CA SER A 406 -9.09 -3.01 34.97
C SER A 406 -7.76 -2.33 35.27
N SER A 407 -7.46 -1.29 34.49
CA SER A 407 -6.33 -0.38 34.69
C SER A 407 -6.85 1.02 35.05
N PRO A 408 -6.22 1.75 35.99
CA PRO A 408 -6.73 3.04 36.44
C PRO A 408 -6.38 4.18 35.47
N ILE A 409 -7.20 5.22 35.46
CA ILE A 409 -6.96 6.45 34.67
C ILE A 409 -5.98 7.37 35.40
N VAL A 410 -5.06 7.97 34.66
CA VAL A 410 -4.12 9.00 35.11
C VAL A 410 -4.22 10.23 34.21
N LEU A 411 -4.51 11.39 34.81
CA LEU A 411 -4.50 12.66 34.09
C LEU A 411 -3.12 13.31 34.20
N VAL A 412 -2.50 13.59 33.06
CA VAL A 412 -1.18 14.25 32.99
C VAL A 412 -1.34 15.66 32.47
N ARG A 413 -1.05 16.67 33.30
CA ARG A 413 -1.07 18.08 32.88
C ARG A 413 0.21 18.43 32.15
N LYS A 414 0.08 19.00 30.95
CA LYS A 414 1.22 19.53 30.18
C LYS A 414 1.53 20.96 30.57
N LYS A 415 2.72 21.43 30.17
CA LYS A 415 3.18 22.82 30.35
C LYS A 415 2.27 23.85 29.66
N ASP A 416 1.64 23.45 28.55
CA ASP A 416 0.68 24.28 27.79
C ASP A 416 -0.71 24.36 28.45
N GLY A 417 -0.89 23.78 29.65
CA GLY A 417 -2.17 23.74 30.37
C GLY A 417 -3.13 22.64 29.91
N THR A 418 -2.85 21.95 28.80
CA THR A 418 -3.69 20.84 28.33
C THR A 418 -3.53 19.61 29.21
N VAL A 419 -4.60 18.81 29.35
CA VAL A 419 -4.59 17.57 30.12
C VAL A 419 -4.61 16.37 29.18
N ARG A 420 -3.71 15.41 29.40
CA ARG A 420 -3.71 14.12 28.72
C ARG A 420 -4.43 13.08 29.56
N PHE A 421 -5.43 12.44 28.96
CA PHE A 421 -6.06 11.25 29.47
C PHE A 421 -5.17 10.04 29.17
N CYS A 422 -4.64 9.39 30.20
CA CYS A 422 -3.82 8.19 30.07
C CYS A 422 -4.44 7.06 30.91
N VAL A 423 -4.27 5.82 30.46
CA VAL A 423 -4.60 4.62 31.25
C VAL A 423 -3.28 3.97 31.68
N ASP A 424 -3.16 3.66 32.97
CA ASP A 424 -1.94 3.10 33.54
C ASP A 424 -1.82 1.60 33.29
N PHE A 425 -1.31 1.24 32.12
CA PHE A 425 -1.08 -0.14 31.73
C PHE A 425 0.18 -0.76 32.35
N ARG A 426 0.87 -0.14 33.31
CA ARG A 426 2.14 -0.69 33.85
C ARG A 426 2.02 -2.13 34.35
N LYS A 427 0.93 -2.47 35.04
CA LYS A 427 0.71 -3.85 35.52
C LYS A 427 0.43 -4.82 34.38
N LEU A 428 -0.38 -4.43 33.40
CA LEU A 428 -0.64 -5.20 32.18
C LEU A 428 0.66 -5.44 31.41
N ASN A 429 1.43 -4.39 31.19
CA ASN A 429 2.71 -4.39 30.48
C ASN A 429 3.74 -5.36 31.08
N ASN A 430 3.72 -5.58 32.40
CA ASN A 430 4.63 -6.51 33.06
C ASN A 430 4.33 -7.97 32.76
N VAL A 431 3.08 -8.30 32.43
CA VAL A 431 2.64 -9.67 32.13
C VAL A 431 2.47 -9.91 30.62
N THR A 432 2.48 -8.85 29.81
CA THR A 432 2.47 -8.96 28.36
C THR A 432 3.81 -9.48 27.83
N THR A 433 3.74 -10.49 26.97
CA THR A 433 4.90 -10.99 26.24
C THR A 433 5.41 -9.91 25.29
N LYS A 434 6.68 -9.55 25.42
CA LYS A 434 7.28 -8.45 24.65
C LYS A 434 7.48 -8.84 23.20
N ASP A 435 7.02 -7.99 22.32
CA ASP A 435 7.18 -8.13 20.88
C ASP A 435 8.58 -7.68 20.44
N ALA A 436 9.31 -8.58 19.77
CA ALA A 436 10.67 -8.35 19.29
C ALA A 436 10.71 -7.89 17.81
N PHE A 437 9.66 -7.22 17.33
CA PHE A 437 9.64 -6.66 15.99
C PHE A 437 10.84 -5.71 15.76
N PRO A 438 11.58 -5.85 14.65
CA PRO A 438 12.77 -5.04 14.40
C PRO A 438 12.40 -3.58 14.15
N ILE A 439 12.87 -2.71 15.05
CA ILE A 439 12.82 -1.25 14.86
C ILE A 439 14.20 -0.85 14.31
N PRO A 440 14.25 -0.16 13.15
CA PRO A 440 15.52 0.25 12.57
C PRO A 440 16.28 1.20 13.49
N ARG A 441 17.62 1.16 13.44
CA ARG A 441 18.41 2.16 14.19
C ARG A 441 18.27 3.52 13.51
N ILE A 442 18.40 4.57 14.30
CA ILE A 442 18.32 5.94 13.80
C ILE A 442 19.45 6.21 12.79
N ASP A 443 20.64 5.68 13.03
CA ASP A 443 21.77 5.84 12.10
C ASP A 443 21.49 5.12 10.76
N ASP A 444 20.93 3.91 10.77
CA ASP A 444 20.55 3.18 9.54
C ASP A 444 19.56 4.01 8.68
N ILE A 445 18.63 4.72 9.33
CA ILE A 445 17.68 5.62 8.64
C ILE A 445 18.43 6.78 8.00
N PHE A 446 19.36 7.39 8.73
CA PHE A 446 20.10 8.54 8.26
C PHE A 446 21.00 8.24 7.07
N ASP A 447 21.64 7.08 7.03
CA ASP A 447 22.52 6.68 5.93
C ASP A 447 21.80 6.68 4.57
N HIS A 448 20.49 6.41 4.54
CA HIS A 448 19.68 6.41 3.32
C HIS A 448 19.28 7.82 2.85
N LEU A 449 19.51 8.86 3.64
CA LEU A 449 19.11 10.24 3.34
C LEU A 449 20.22 11.05 2.62
N SER A 450 21.38 10.45 2.34
CA SER A 450 22.57 11.17 1.82
C SER A 450 22.33 11.91 0.50
N GLN A 451 21.62 11.26 -0.42
CA GLN A 451 21.35 11.76 -1.78
C GLN A 451 20.07 12.60 -1.88
N ALA A 452 19.41 12.88 -0.77
CA ALA A 452 18.14 13.60 -0.78
C ALA A 452 18.33 15.12 -0.69
N GLU A 453 17.61 15.84 -1.55
CA GLU A 453 17.50 17.30 -1.51
C GLU A 453 16.15 17.73 -0.93
N TYR A 454 15.09 16.96 -1.20
CA TYR A 454 13.73 17.26 -0.76
C TYR A 454 13.23 16.23 0.24
N TYR A 455 12.61 16.72 1.31
CA TYR A 455 12.10 15.95 2.43
C TYR A 455 10.64 16.31 2.73
N THR A 456 9.84 15.29 3.01
CA THR A 456 8.49 15.44 3.56
C THR A 456 8.35 14.58 4.82
N THR A 457 7.96 15.17 5.94
CA THR A 457 7.60 14.43 7.16
C THR A 457 6.09 14.38 7.34
N ILE A 458 5.59 13.19 7.64
CA ILE A 458 4.18 12.89 7.86
C ILE A 458 3.99 12.49 9.32
N ASP A 459 3.09 13.19 10.02
CA ASP A 459 2.64 12.88 11.39
C ASP A 459 1.19 12.37 11.33
N PHE A 460 0.94 11.17 11.86
CA PHE A 460 -0.40 10.60 11.93
C PHE A 460 -1.22 11.24 13.05
N LYS A 461 -2.48 11.62 12.77
CA LYS A 461 -3.36 12.19 13.78
C LYS A 461 -3.74 11.16 14.83
N SER A 462 -3.13 11.20 16.01
CA SER A 462 -3.37 10.18 17.05
C SER A 462 -3.19 8.76 16.49
N GLY A 463 -2.08 8.49 15.79
CA GLY A 463 -1.83 7.29 14.98
C GLY A 463 -2.35 5.98 15.59
N TYR A 464 -1.99 5.69 16.85
CA TYR A 464 -2.47 4.49 17.56
C TYR A 464 -3.99 4.34 17.59
N PHE A 465 -4.74 5.43 17.83
CA PHE A 465 -6.21 5.39 17.87
C PHE A 465 -6.87 5.19 16.50
N GLN A 466 -6.11 5.27 15.41
CA GLN A 466 -6.61 4.91 14.09
C GLN A 466 -6.49 3.40 13.82
N VAL A 467 -5.65 2.68 14.58
CA VAL A 467 -5.42 1.26 14.39
C VAL A 467 -6.45 0.45 15.17
N GLY A 468 -7.28 -0.36 14.49
CA GLY A 468 -8.21 -1.25 15.18
C GLY A 468 -7.47 -2.24 16.10
N LEU A 469 -8.07 -2.56 17.25
CA LEU A 469 -7.56 -3.58 18.18
C LEU A 469 -8.37 -4.87 18.06
N ASP A 470 -7.67 -6.01 17.99
CA ASP A 470 -8.27 -7.33 17.91
C ASP A 470 -9.22 -7.60 19.08
N LEU A 471 -10.36 -8.24 18.82
CA LEU A 471 -11.45 -8.43 19.79
C LEU A 471 -10.99 -9.14 21.06
N LYS A 472 -10.03 -10.08 20.94
CA LYS A 472 -9.48 -10.81 22.08
C LYS A 472 -8.58 -9.98 23.00
N ASP A 473 -8.02 -8.88 22.49
CA ASP A 473 -7.13 -8.01 23.25
C ASP A 473 -7.89 -6.84 23.89
N ARG A 474 -9.07 -6.47 23.36
CA ARG A 474 -9.90 -5.38 23.90
C ARG A 474 -10.19 -5.51 25.40
N PRO A 475 -10.64 -6.67 25.93
CA PRO A 475 -10.93 -6.78 27.37
C PRO A 475 -9.74 -6.47 28.26
N LYS A 476 -8.51 -6.76 27.81
CA LYS A 476 -7.27 -6.52 28.58
C LYS A 476 -6.97 -5.02 28.73
N THR A 477 -7.53 -4.18 27.85
CA THR A 477 -7.37 -2.72 27.89
C THR A 477 -8.38 -2.01 28.77
N ALA A 478 -9.24 -2.76 29.47
CA ALA A 478 -10.35 -2.19 30.19
C ALA A 478 -9.91 -1.28 31.35
N PHE A 479 -10.71 -0.25 31.60
CA PHE A 479 -10.51 0.75 32.64
C PHE A 479 -11.86 1.21 33.19
N SER A 480 -11.90 1.54 34.47
CA SER A 480 -13.14 1.96 35.14
C SER A 480 -13.08 3.43 35.57
N THR A 481 -14.22 4.10 35.51
CA THR A 481 -14.48 5.33 36.27
C THR A 481 -15.23 5.00 37.56
N ARG A 482 -15.68 6.02 38.30
CA ARG A 482 -16.60 5.82 39.43
C ARG A 482 -17.90 5.12 39.01
N ASP A 483 -18.41 5.46 37.83
CA ASP A 483 -19.78 5.14 37.44
C ASP A 483 -19.87 3.99 36.43
N GLN A 484 -18.84 3.77 35.60
CA GLN A 484 -18.93 2.87 34.44
C GLN A 484 -17.58 2.23 34.11
N HIS A 485 -17.63 1.12 33.36
CA HIS A 485 -16.46 0.36 32.89
C HIS A 485 -16.37 0.37 31.37
N TYR A 486 -15.17 0.59 30.84
CA TYR A 486 -14.92 0.78 29.40
C TYR A 486 -13.71 -0.03 28.93
N GLN A 487 -13.61 -0.28 27.64
CA GLN A 487 -12.44 -0.87 26.98
C GLN A 487 -12.16 -0.19 25.64
N PHE A 488 -10.92 -0.28 25.15
CA PHE A 488 -10.55 0.27 23.85
C PHE A 488 -10.93 -0.66 22.71
N THR A 489 -11.43 -0.09 21.62
CA THR A 489 -11.71 -0.77 20.35
C THR A 489 -10.55 -0.67 19.35
N VAL A 490 -9.64 0.27 19.61
CA VAL A 490 -8.45 0.62 18.84
C VAL A 490 -7.20 0.48 19.71
N LEU A 491 -6.01 0.51 19.12
CA LEU A 491 -4.75 0.33 19.83
C LEU A 491 -4.54 1.50 20.82
N PRO A 492 -4.55 1.26 22.14
CA PRO A 492 -4.42 2.35 23.10
C PRO A 492 -2.97 2.80 23.25
N GLN A 493 -2.77 4.04 23.70
CA GLN A 493 -1.45 4.53 24.09
C GLN A 493 -1.01 3.90 25.41
N GLY A 494 0.29 3.62 25.54
CA GLY A 494 0.91 3.15 26.80
C GLY A 494 1.01 1.63 26.95
N VAL A 495 0.50 0.84 26.02
CA VAL A 495 0.75 -0.62 25.97
C VAL A 495 2.13 -0.91 25.38
N THR A 496 2.83 -1.90 25.93
CA THR A 496 4.24 -2.18 25.59
C THR A 496 4.46 -2.49 24.12
N ASN A 497 3.59 -3.29 23.51
CA ASN A 497 3.72 -3.67 22.10
C ASN A 497 2.96 -2.71 21.15
N GLY A 498 2.50 -1.55 21.64
CA GLY A 498 1.85 -0.54 20.80
C GLY A 498 2.75 -0.06 19.65
N PRO A 499 3.96 0.44 19.95
CA PRO A 499 4.93 0.88 18.94
C PRO A 499 5.29 -0.21 17.90
N PRO A 500 5.68 -1.45 18.27
CA PRO A 500 5.99 -2.48 17.27
C PRO A 500 4.78 -2.92 16.45
N ALA A 501 3.58 -2.99 17.04
CA ALA A 501 2.35 -3.30 16.29
C ALA A 501 2.03 -2.21 15.26
N PHE A 502 2.16 -0.94 15.64
CA PHE A 502 1.96 0.19 14.73
C PHE A 502 2.99 0.19 13.60
N GLN A 503 4.28 0.02 13.94
CA GLN A 503 5.37 -0.07 12.98
C GLN A 503 5.12 -1.18 11.95
N ARG A 504 4.67 -2.35 12.39
CA ARG A 504 4.37 -3.48 11.49
C ARG A 504 3.28 -3.12 10.49
N ILE A 505 2.19 -2.51 10.96
CA ILE A 505 1.06 -2.11 10.12
C ILE A 505 1.49 -1.05 9.11
N VAL A 506 2.18 -0.01 9.56
CA VAL A 506 2.72 1.02 8.65
C VAL A 506 3.66 0.39 7.63
N SER A 507 4.52 -0.55 8.04
CA SER A 507 5.44 -1.25 7.12
C SER A 507 4.69 -2.11 6.10
N GLN A 508 3.58 -2.75 6.48
CA GLN A 508 2.73 -3.52 5.56
C GLN A 508 2.02 -2.64 4.55
N ILE A 509 1.53 -1.47 4.97
CA ILE A 509 0.80 -0.52 4.11
C ILE A 509 1.75 0.14 3.11
N LEU A 510 2.94 0.51 3.56
CA LEU A 510 3.95 1.12 2.71
C LEU A 510 4.60 0.10 1.77
N GLY A 511 4.83 -1.13 2.25
CA GLY A 511 5.32 -2.23 1.42
C GLY A 511 6.79 -2.05 1.00
N PRO A 512 7.18 -2.53 -0.20
CA PRO A 512 8.59 -2.60 -0.62
C PRO A 512 9.23 -1.24 -0.96
N THR A 513 8.46 -0.15 -1.06
CA THR A 513 8.99 1.20 -1.26
C THR A 513 9.69 1.75 -0.02
N ARG A 514 9.45 1.12 1.13
CA ARG A 514 10.23 1.31 2.35
C ARG A 514 11.71 1.01 2.05
N TRP A 515 12.59 1.94 2.44
CA TRP A 515 14.04 1.94 2.16
C TRP A 515 14.47 2.43 0.77
N GLN A 516 13.54 2.80 -0.13
CA GLN A 516 13.91 3.36 -1.44
C GLN A 516 13.84 4.89 -1.47
N HIS A 517 12.71 5.44 -1.02
CA HIS A 517 12.44 6.89 -0.96
C HIS A 517 11.54 7.25 0.24
N LEU A 518 11.42 6.30 1.18
CA LEU A 518 10.55 6.38 2.34
C LEU A 518 11.14 5.61 3.51
N LEU A 519 11.14 6.24 4.68
CA LEU A 519 11.50 5.61 5.94
C LEU A 519 10.39 5.85 6.96
N ALA A 520 10.04 4.82 7.70
CA ALA A 520 9.03 4.87 8.74
C ALA A 520 9.66 4.42 10.06
N TYR A 521 9.71 5.33 11.02
CA TYR A 521 10.14 5.08 12.39
C TYR A 521 8.97 5.35 13.34
N LEU A 522 8.33 4.29 13.80
CA LEU A 522 7.11 4.31 14.59
C LEU A 522 6.03 5.19 13.92
N ASP A 523 5.62 6.26 14.60
CA ASP A 523 4.62 7.21 14.12
C ASP A 523 5.19 8.28 13.15
N ASP A 524 6.52 8.35 13.02
CA ASP A 524 7.22 9.38 12.24
C ASP A 524 7.67 8.83 10.88
N VAL A 525 7.03 9.30 9.81
CA VAL A 525 7.32 8.87 8.44
C VAL A 525 8.02 10.00 7.68
N ILE A 526 9.12 9.69 7.01
CA ILE A 526 9.87 10.63 6.16
C ILE A 526 9.96 10.11 4.73
N ILE A 527 9.55 10.95 3.79
CA ILE A 527 9.73 10.80 2.35
C ILE A 527 10.91 11.65 1.95
N TYR A 528 11.80 11.12 1.13
CA TYR A 528 13.00 11.83 0.71
C TYR A 528 13.29 11.58 -0.77
N SER A 529 13.82 12.57 -1.47
CA SER A 529 14.08 12.47 -2.91
C SER A 529 15.22 13.39 -3.37
N PRO A 530 16.01 12.99 -4.38
CA PRO A 530 17.07 13.82 -4.94
C PRO A 530 16.57 15.06 -5.66
N THR A 531 15.40 15.02 -6.29
CA THR A 531 14.85 16.13 -7.09
C THR A 531 13.39 16.39 -6.75
N PHE A 532 12.91 17.60 -7.03
CA PHE A 532 11.53 18.00 -6.77
C PHE A 532 10.52 17.15 -7.56
N ASP A 533 10.78 16.90 -8.85
CA ASP A 533 9.88 16.10 -9.70
C ASP A 533 9.74 14.65 -9.20
N GLN A 534 10.85 14.02 -8.81
CA GLN A 534 10.81 12.70 -8.18
C GLN A 534 10.07 12.75 -6.84
N HIS A 535 10.25 13.83 -6.07
CA HIS A 535 9.56 14.02 -4.80
C HIS A 535 8.04 14.06 -4.97
N LEU A 536 7.53 14.71 -6.02
CA LEU A 536 6.09 14.73 -6.32
C LEU A 536 5.56 13.33 -6.60
N ILE A 537 6.30 12.50 -7.35
CA ILE A 537 5.92 11.12 -7.66
C ILE A 537 5.87 10.27 -6.38
N HIS A 538 6.93 10.33 -5.57
CA HIS A 538 7.00 9.58 -4.32
C HIS A 538 5.93 10.03 -3.33
N LEU A 539 5.70 11.34 -3.20
CA LEU A 539 4.67 11.88 -2.34
C LEU A 539 3.28 11.41 -2.75
N ASP A 540 2.95 11.47 -4.05
CA ASP A 540 1.64 11.02 -4.53
C ASP A 540 1.42 9.53 -4.28
N ASP A 541 2.40 8.65 -4.58
CA ASP A 541 2.30 7.21 -4.29
C ASP A 541 2.02 6.95 -2.81
N ILE A 542 2.77 7.59 -1.92
CA ILE A 542 2.66 7.37 -0.47
C ILE A 542 1.34 7.90 0.06
N LEU A 543 0.91 9.10 -0.35
CA LEU A 543 -0.39 9.64 0.04
C LEU A 543 -1.55 8.80 -0.51
N ASN A 544 -1.45 8.22 -1.72
CA ASN A 544 -2.45 7.26 -2.23
C ASN A 544 -2.56 6.05 -1.27
N ARG A 545 -1.44 5.42 -0.89
CA ARG A 545 -1.45 4.25 0.02
C ARG A 545 -2.03 4.59 1.39
N LEU A 546 -1.67 5.73 1.96
CA LEU A 546 -2.19 6.19 3.25
C LEU A 546 -3.70 6.48 3.17
N ASN A 547 -4.16 7.07 2.06
CA ASN A 547 -5.57 7.37 1.84
C ASN A 547 -6.39 6.08 1.64
N ASP A 548 -5.85 5.11 0.91
CA ASP A 548 -6.46 3.79 0.71
C ASP A 548 -6.56 2.99 2.01
N ALA A 549 -5.55 3.11 2.88
CA ALA A 549 -5.59 2.56 4.23
C ALA A 549 -6.57 3.28 5.16
N ASN A 550 -7.07 4.45 4.75
CA ASN A 550 -7.93 5.35 5.53
C ASN A 550 -7.22 5.97 6.75
N PHE A 551 -5.97 6.42 6.59
CA PHE A 551 -5.31 7.24 7.61
C PHE A 551 -5.82 8.69 7.62
N ARG A 552 -5.54 9.39 8.71
CA ARG A 552 -5.62 10.85 8.85
C ARG A 552 -4.32 11.41 9.37
N LEU A 553 -3.96 12.58 8.85
CA LEU A 553 -2.71 13.25 9.13
C LEU A 553 -2.94 14.46 10.03
N ASN A 554 -1.92 14.77 10.83
CA ASN A 554 -1.88 15.96 11.64
C ASN A 554 -1.14 17.06 10.90
N VAL A 555 -1.89 17.83 10.12
CA VAL A 555 -1.35 18.86 9.22
C VAL A 555 -0.33 19.78 9.91
N ASN A 556 -0.64 20.23 11.13
CA ASN A 556 0.21 21.19 11.86
C ASN A 556 1.61 20.66 12.19
N LYS A 557 1.82 19.35 12.11
CA LYS A 557 3.11 18.70 12.35
C LYS A 557 3.71 18.08 11.09
N CYS A 558 2.98 18.08 9.98
CA CYS A 558 3.50 17.63 8.70
C CYS A 558 4.32 18.76 8.07
N HIS A 559 5.41 18.40 7.41
CA HIS A 559 6.23 19.34 6.66
C HIS A 559 6.43 18.76 5.27
N ILE A 560 6.13 19.50 4.22
CA ILE A 560 6.08 18.96 2.85
C ILE A 560 7.10 19.66 1.97
N ALA A 561 7.83 18.88 1.18
CA ALA A 561 8.80 19.31 0.16
C ALA A 561 9.82 20.36 0.64
N LYS A 562 10.34 20.17 1.86
CA LYS A 562 11.37 21.03 2.46
C LYS A 562 12.77 20.60 2.02
N THR A 563 13.69 21.55 1.92
CA THR A 563 15.13 21.25 1.73
C THR A 563 15.90 21.08 3.04
N SER A 564 15.27 21.47 4.16
CA SER A 564 15.77 21.27 5.52
C SER A 564 14.63 20.85 6.44
N ILE A 565 14.85 19.81 7.24
CA ILE A 565 13.81 19.24 8.11
C ILE A 565 14.35 18.79 9.45
N ASP A 566 13.54 18.91 10.50
CA ASP A 566 13.80 18.28 11.79
C ASP A 566 13.17 16.88 11.83
N TYR A 567 13.99 15.85 12.05
CA TYR A 567 13.57 14.46 12.09
C TYR A 567 14.38 13.66 13.11
N LEU A 568 13.71 12.86 13.96
CA LEU A 568 14.33 12.05 15.02
C LEU A 568 15.34 12.82 15.90
N GLY A 569 15.01 14.07 16.21
CA GLY A 569 15.81 14.95 17.06
C GLY A 569 17.06 15.55 16.42
N HIS A 570 17.18 15.44 15.10
CA HIS A 570 18.26 15.99 14.30
C HIS A 570 17.70 16.88 13.19
N ARG A 571 18.45 17.92 12.81
CA ARG A 571 18.18 18.73 11.63
C ARG A 571 18.96 18.18 10.45
N ILE A 572 18.25 17.86 9.38
CA ILE A 572 18.78 17.29 8.14
C ILE A 572 18.68 18.37 7.06
N GLU A 573 19.78 18.61 6.35
CA GLU A 573 19.83 19.66 5.33
C GLU A 573 20.95 19.40 4.33
N HIS A 574 20.60 19.30 3.04
CA HIS A 574 21.53 19.07 1.93
C HIS A 574 22.54 17.94 2.19
N GLY A 575 22.12 16.81 2.78
CA GLY A 575 23.00 15.69 3.14
C GLY A 575 23.92 15.93 4.35
N ASN A 576 23.67 16.97 5.13
CA ASN A 576 24.28 17.19 6.44
C ASN A 576 23.27 16.88 7.56
N ILE A 577 23.79 16.43 8.70
CA ILE A 577 23.03 16.21 9.93
C ILE A 577 23.63 17.09 11.01
N ARG A 578 22.74 17.77 11.73
CA ARG A 578 23.04 18.53 12.93
C ARG A 578 22.12 18.08 14.06
N PRO A 579 22.53 18.12 15.33
CA PRO A 579 21.58 17.92 16.40
C PRO A 579 20.60 19.10 16.49
N ASN A 580 19.33 18.83 16.81
CA ASN A 580 18.31 19.87 16.84
C ASN A 580 18.56 20.85 18.00
N ALA A 581 18.54 22.16 17.70
CA ALA A 581 18.87 23.21 18.65
C ALA A 581 17.97 23.22 19.90
N GLU A 582 16.69 22.87 19.79
CA GLU A 582 15.77 22.78 20.93
C GLU A 582 16.13 21.61 21.86
N ASN A 583 16.58 20.49 21.30
CA ASN A 583 16.99 19.34 22.09
C ASN A 583 18.31 19.59 22.83
N ILE A 584 19.25 20.30 22.20
CA ILE A 584 20.52 20.68 22.83
C ILE A 584 20.30 21.85 23.80
N ARG A 585 19.31 22.71 23.60
CA ARG A 585 19.02 23.87 24.48
C ARG A 585 18.94 23.46 25.95
N ALA A 586 18.20 22.40 26.27
CA ALA A 586 18.09 21.90 27.65
C ALA A 586 19.47 21.50 28.24
N LEU A 587 20.36 20.99 27.40
CA LEU A 587 21.72 20.61 27.77
C LEU A 587 22.62 21.85 27.98
N LEU A 588 22.47 22.88 27.14
CA LEU A 588 23.18 24.17 27.25
C LEU A 588 22.70 25.01 28.44
N GLU A 589 21.40 24.96 28.74
CA GLU A 589 20.78 25.67 29.86
C GLU A 589 20.92 24.90 31.18
N THR A 590 21.47 23.69 31.15
CA THR A 590 21.73 22.93 32.38
C THR A 590 22.68 23.74 33.27
N VAL A 591 22.18 24.13 34.44
CA VAL A 591 22.96 24.75 35.51
C VAL A 591 24.01 23.77 36.03
N GLN A 592 25.04 24.28 36.70
CA GLN A 592 26.06 23.44 37.30
C GLN A 592 25.41 22.38 38.21
N PRO A 593 25.59 21.08 37.92
CA PRO A 593 24.95 20.02 38.68
C PRO A 593 25.52 19.96 40.10
N ILE A 594 24.63 19.85 41.08
CA ILE A 594 24.96 19.80 42.51
C ILE A 594 24.79 18.39 43.09
N THR A 595 24.28 17.44 42.31
CA THR A 595 24.14 16.03 42.71
C THR A 595 24.74 15.10 41.66
N ALA A 596 25.22 13.92 42.10
CA ALA A 596 25.74 12.88 41.20
C ALA A 596 24.68 12.44 40.16
N LYS A 597 23.40 12.47 40.54
CA LYS A 597 22.28 12.14 39.65
C LYS A 597 22.11 13.18 38.54
N GLU A 598 22.34 14.46 38.82
CA GLU A 598 22.30 15.52 37.81
C GLU A 598 23.47 15.40 36.83
N ILE A 599 24.70 15.16 37.32
CA ILE A 599 25.86 14.88 36.44
C ILE A 599 25.57 13.67 35.57
N PHE A 600 25.07 12.57 36.15
CA PHE A 600 24.74 11.37 35.40
C PHE A 600 23.78 11.65 34.25
N ARG A 601 22.71 12.40 34.52
CA ARG A 601 21.72 12.80 33.51
C ARG A 601 22.35 13.67 32.43
N PHE A 602 23.21 14.60 32.80
CA PHE A 602 23.94 15.46 31.87
C PHE A 602 24.87 14.64 30.97
N VAL A 603 25.74 13.80 31.54
CA VAL A 603 26.69 12.97 30.78
C VAL A 603 25.95 12.03 29.83
N LYS A 604 24.85 11.40 30.27
CA LYS A 604 24.05 10.53 29.40
C LYS A 604 23.35 11.28 28.28
N ALA A 605 22.89 12.51 28.52
CA ALA A 605 22.33 13.36 27.49
C ALA A 605 23.41 13.83 26.49
N ALA A 606 24.61 14.19 26.96
CA ALA A 606 25.73 14.55 26.09
C ALA A 606 26.25 13.36 25.28
N GLU A 607 26.25 12.15 25.85
CA GLU A 607 26.65 10.92 25.18
C GLU A 607 25.76 10.57 23.98
N TYR A 608 24.48 10.96 24.00
CA TYR A 608 23.60 10.84 22.82
C TYR A 608 24.15 11.60 21.60
N TYR A 609 24.82 12.73 21.83
CA TYR A 609 25.46 13.55 20.78
C TYR A 609 26.95 13.24 20.61
N ARG A 610 27.45 12.15 21.19
CA ARG A 610 28.88 11.80 21.20
C ARG A 610 29.53 11.84 19.82
N LYS A 611 28.83 11.38 18.76
CA LYS A 611 29.34 11.37 17.38
C LYS A 611 29.69 12.76 16.85
N PHE A 612 29.06 13.80 17.38
CA PHE A 612 29.35 15.19 17.03
C PHE A 612 30.47 15.80 17.87
N ILE A 613 30.88 15.17 18.98
CA ILE A 613 31.81 15.75 19.96
C ILE A 613 33.20 15.11 19.78
N PRO A 614 34.19 15.83 19.21
CA PRO A 614 35.53 15.29 19.04
C PRO A 614 36.14 14.93 20.40
N ARG A 615 36.71 13.73 20.50
CA ARG A 615 37.39 13.24 21.71
C ARG A 615 36.49 13.20 22.96
N PHE A 616 35.18 13.00 22.80
CA PHE A 616 34.21 12.93 23.92
C PHE A 616 34.70 12.10 25.11
N SER A 617 35.26 10.91 24.87
CA SER A 617 35.76 10.02 25.93
C SER A 617 36.83 10.65 26.83
N ILE A 618 37.69 11.50 26.27
CA ILE A 618 38.74 12.20 27.03
C ILE A 618 38.13 13.35 27.81
N ILE A 619 37.27 14.14 27.17
CA ILE A 619 36.63 15.30 27.81
C ILE A 619 35.73 14.86 28.97
N ALA A 620 34.92 13.81 28.77
CA ALA A 620 34.00 13.31 29.78
C ALA A 620 34.67 12.42 30.83
N GLN A 621 35.98 12.14 30.74
CA GLN A 621 36.70 11.19 31.60
C GLN A 621 36.50 11.48 33.08
N SER A 622 36.70 12.74 33.50
CA SER A 622 36.55 13.16 34.90
C SER A 622 35.11 13.02 35.41
N LEU A 623 34.12 13.10 34.52
CA LEU A 623 32.70 13.00 34.83
C LEU A 623 32.17 11.56 34.85
N HIS A 624 32.87 10.61 34.21
CA HIS A 624 32.42 9.22 34.08
C HIS A 624 32.28 8.48 35.43
N LYS A 625 32.97 8.91 36.47
CA LYS A 625 32.80 8.34 37.83
C LYS A 625 31.39 8.53 38.40
N TYR A 626 30.65 9.52 37.89
CA TYR A 626 29.25 9.75 38.22
C TYR A 626 28.28 9.03 37.26
N ALA A 627 28.80 8.32 36.25
CA ALA A 627 28.01 7.68 35.20
C ALA A 627 28.10 6.14 35.23
N PRO A 628 27.42 5.48 36.19
CA PRO A 628 27.48 4.03 36.35
C PRO A 628 27.00 3.29 35.09
N THR A 629 27.82 2.38 34.58
CA THR A 629 27.57 1.66 33.32
C THR A 629 26.84 0.35 33.55
N THR A 630 26.95 -0.29 34.71
CA THR A 630 26.32 -1.59 35.02
C THR A 630 25.06 -1.49 35.88
N LYS A 631 24.20 -2.52 35.82
CA LYS A 631 23.00 -2.63 36.70
C LYS A 631 23.35 -2.65 38.19
N GLU A 632 24.46 -3.29 38.55
CA GLU A 632 24.94 -3.40 39.94
C GLU A 632 25.38 -2.03 40.49
N GLN A 633 26.09 -1.24 39.68
CA GLN A 633 26.47 0.13 40.02
C GLN A 633 25.26 1.08 40.10
N ARG A 634 24.16 0.79 39.40
CA ARG A 634 22.89 1.54 39.49
C ARG A 634 22.05 1.15 40.72
N SER A 635 22.18 -0.08 41.21
CA SER A 635 21.47 -0.60 42.38
C SER A 635 22.04 -0.08 43.70
N GLN A 636 23.34 0.27 43.72
CA GLN A 636 23.93 1.10 44.76
C GLN A 636 23.44 2.54 44.57
N LYS A 637 22.21 2.81 45.06
CA LYS A 637 21.48 4.07 44.89
C LYS A 637 22.40 5.27 45.10
N SER A 638 22.56 6.06 44.04
CA SER A 638 22.99 7.45 44.07
C SER A 638 22.21 8.18 45.16
N GLN A 639 22.84 8.41 46.31
CA GLN A 639 22.28 9.34 47.28
C GLN A 639 22.17 10.71 46.60
N SER A 640 21.17 11.49 46.99
CA SER A 640 21.10 12.92 46.68
C SER A 640 22.13 13.69 47.50
N THR A 641 23.33 13.14 47.65
CA THR A 641 24.44 13.79 48.33
C THR A 641 24.86 14.99 47.49
N PRO A 642 24.92 16.19 48.09
CA PRO A 642 25.52 17.34 47.44
C PRO A 642 26.96 17.00 47.07
N ILE A 643 27.34 17.28 45.84
CA ILE A 643 28.71 17.14 45.36
C ILE A 643 29.24 18.49 44.91
N THR A 644 30.51 18.75 45.21
CA THR A 644 31.23 19.89 44.66
C THR A 644 32.10 19.38 43.53
N LEU A 645 31.93 19.96 42.34
CA LEU A 645 32.81 19.68 41.21
C LEU A 645 34.20 20.26 41.49
N SER A 646 35.23 19.46 41.27
CA SER A 646 36.60 19.93 41.10
C SER A 646 36.73 20.79 39.84
N ASP A 647 37.81 21.58 39.77
CA ASP A 647 38.09 22.43 38.61
C ASP A 647 38.17 21.63 37.30
N GLU A 648 38.75 20.42 37.36
CA GLU A 648 38.86 19.52 36.19
C GLU A 648 37.48 19.05 35.69
N GLU A 649 36.56 18.76 36.59
CA GLU A 649 35.19 18.34 36.25
C GLU A 649 34.32 19.51 35.77
N LEU A 650 34.50 20.68 36.38
CA LEU A 650 33.83 21.90 35.95
C LEU A 650 34.30 22.32 34.55
N ASN A 651 35.60 22.20 34.28
CA ASN A 651 36.17 22.42 32.95
C ASN A 651 35.63 21.41 31.94
N ALA A 652 35.57 20.12 32.26
CA ALA A 652 34.96 19.11 31.41
C ALA A 652 33.48 19.40 31.11
N PHE A 653 32.72 19.78 32.12
CA PHE A 653 31.30 20.14 31.99
C PHE A 653 31.12 21.36 31.05
N ASN A 654 31.88 22.42 31.27
CA ASN A 654 31.82 23.63 30.45
C ASN A 654 32.33 23.40 29.02
N GLU A 655 33.36 22.58 28.84
CA GLU A 655 33.90 22.25 27.52
C GLU A 655 32.90 21.44 26.68
N LEU A 656 32.22 20.45 27.29
CA LEU A 656 31.13 19.73 26.62
C LEU A 656 30.03 20.69 26.17
N LYS A 657 29.62 21.63 27.04
CA LYS A 657 28.63 22.65 26.67
C LYS A 657 29.13 23.55 25.54
N ARG A 658 30.39 24.00 25.59
CA ARG A 658 31.00 24.85 24.56
C ARG A 658 31.06 24.19 23.19
N ILE A 659 31.43 22.91 23.13
CA ILE A 659 31.48 22.16 21.87
C ILE A 659 30.08 22.00 21.28
N LEU A 660 29.08 21.72 22.13
CA LEU A 660 27.67 21.64 21.75
C LEU A 660 27.08 22.96 21.23
N THR A 661 27.71 24.10 21.52
CA THR A 661 27.32 25.42 20.98
C THR A 661 27.88 25.70 19.58
N ASN A 662 28.94 25.00 19.15
CA ASN A 662 29.47 25.17 17.79
C ASN A 662 28.54 24.48 16.77
N ASP A 663 28.64 24.85 15.49
CA ASP A 663 27.85 24.21 14.43
C ASP A 663 28.34 22.75 14.24
N LEU A 664 27.76 21.85 15.03
CA LEU A 664 28.06 20.43 15.06
C LEU A 664 27.46 19.77 13.83
N VAL A 665 28.25 19.68 12.77
CA VAL A 665 27.83 19.13 11.48
C VAL A 665 28.54 17.82 11.21
N LEU A 666 27.76 16.77 10.94
CA LEU A 666 28.24 15.55 10.31
C LEU A 666 27.65 15.45 8.90
N ARG A 667 28.42 14.91 7.98
CA ARG A 667 27.94 14.56 6.65
C ARG A 667 27.30 13.17 6.69
N ILE A 668 26.22 12.98 5.93
CA ILE A 668 25.65 11.64 5.75
C ILE A 668 26.56 10.88 4.78
N PRO A 669 26.94 9.63 5.09
CA PRO A 669 27.83 8.85 4.23
C PRO A 669 27.25 8.66 2.82
N ASP A 670 28.08 8.92 1.81
CA ASP A 670 27.81 8.60 0.41
C ASP A 670 28.58 7.35 0.02
N GLU A 671 27.89 6.23 -0.23
CA GLU A 671 28.54 4.97 -0.60
C GLU A 671 29.38 5.05 -1.89
N ASN A 672 29.16 6.07 -2.72
CA ASN A 672 29.91 6.28 -3.96
C ASN A 672 31.26 7.00 -3.75
N LEU A 673 31.54 7.46 -2.52
CA LEU A 673 32.77 8.17 -2.18
C LEU A 673 33.68 7.34 -1.26
N PRO A 674 35.02 7.47 -1.40
CA PRO A 674 35.94 6.72 -0.57
C PRO A 674 35.89 7.20 0.88
N PHE A 675 35.90 6.23 1.79
CA PHE A 675 36.02 6.46 3.23
C PHE A 675 37.49 6.66 3.63
N LYS A 676 37.72 7.57 4.57
CA LYS A 676 39.01 7.84 5.19
C LYS A 676 38.84 7.79 6.71
N ILE A 677 39.68 7.02 7.38
CA ILE A 677 39.72 7.02 8.85
C ILE A 677 40.98 7.75 9.31
N GLN A 678 40.82 8.71 10.21
CA GLN A 678 41.92 9.32 10.93
C GLN A 678 41.89 8.82 12.38
N THR A 679 42.98 8.18 12.81
CA THR A 679 43.09 7.61 14.15
C THR A 679 44.25 8.23 14.89
N ASP A 680 44.06 8.50 16.17
CA ASP A 680 45.12 8.92 17.09
C ASP A 680 44.94 8.18 18.42
N ALA A 681 46.04 7.88 19.10
CA ALA A 681 46.02 7.13 20.34
C ALA A 681 47.04 7.68 21.33
N SER A 682 46.66 7.66 22.61
CA SER A 682 47.49 8.08 23.73
C SER A 682 47.47 7.01 24.82
N LYS A 683 48.30 7.20 25.86
CA LYS A 683 48.27 6.33 27.06
C LYS A 683 46.93 6.37 27.82
N ILE A 684 46.07 7.36 27.54
CA ILE A 684 44.82 7.63 28.25
C ILE A 684 43.61 7.18 27.45
N GLY A 685 43.67 7.19 26.11
CA GLY A 685 42.55 6.81 25.26
C GLY A 685 42.85 6.84 23.77
N ILE A 686 41.90 6.33 22.99
CA ILE A 686 41.93 6.25 21.52
C ILE A 686 40.87 7.20 20.96
N GLY A 687 41.21 7.92 19.89
CA GLY A 687 40.31 8.72 19.08
C GLY A 687 40.33 8.25 17.63
N ALA A 688 39.16 8.23 16.99
CA ALA A 688 39.04 8.04 15.57
C ALA A 688 37.98 9.00 15.02
N VAL A 689 38.18 9.48 13.80
CA VAL A 689 37.19 10.24 13.04
C VAL A 689 37.06 9.53 11.69
N LEU A 690 35.82 9.17 11.34
CA LEU A 690 35.51 8.65 10.02
C LEU A 690 35.09 9.81 9.12
N MET A 691 35.68 9.88 7.94
CA MET A 691 35.57 11.00 7.01
C MET A 691 35.35 10.50 5.58
N GLN A 692 34.85 11.37 4.71
CA GLN A 692 34.81 11.14 3.27
C GLN A 692 35.52 12.24 2.50
N ILE A 693 36.15 11.85 1.39
CA ILE A 693 36.90 12.77 0.54
C ILE A 693 35.92 13.43 -0.43
N HIS A 694 35.71 14.74 -0.29
CA HIS A 694 34.90 15.53 -1.21
C HIS A 694 35.77 16.52 -2.00
N PRO A 695 35.28 17.07 -3.14
CA PRO A 695 36.01 18.06 -3.92
C PRO A 695 36.40 19.33 -3.14
N ASN A 696 35.65 19.67 -2.09
CA ASN A 696 35.85 20.81 -1.21
C ASN A 696 36.64 20.49 0.07
N GLY A 697 37.18 19.26 0.19
CA GLY A 697 37.99 18.81 1.32
C GLY A 697 37.42 17.57 2.01
N ASP A 698 38.14 17.09 3.02
CA ASP A 698 37.72 15.95 3.81
C ASP A 698 36.63 16.35 4.81
N LEU A 699 35.47 15.69 4.79
CA LEU A 699 34.34 16.00 5.68
C LEU A 699 34.08 14.85 6.68
N PRO A 700 33.80 15.15 7.96
CA PRO A 700 33.53 14.13 8.98
C PRO A 700 32.12 13.55 8.84
N ILE A 701 32.00 12.23 9.00
CA ILE A 701 30.73 11.50 8.95
C ILE A 701 30.40 10.76 10.26
N ALA A 702 31.40 10.38 11.08
CA ALA A 702 31.19 9.75 12.39
C ALA A 702 32.36 9.93 13.38
#